data_AF-A0AAD5U7Q6-F1
#
_entry.id   AF-A0AAD5U7Q6-F1
#
_cell.length_a   1.000
_cell.length_b   1.000
_cell.length_c   1.000
_cell.angle_alpha   90.00
_cell.angle_beta   90.00
_cell.angle_gamma   90.00
#
_symmetry.space_group_name_H-M   'P 1'
#
loop_
_entity.id
_entity.type
_entity.pdbx_description
1 polymer ?
#
loop_
_entity_poly.entity_id
_entity_poly.type
_entity_poly.pdbx_seq_one_letter_code
_entity_poly.pdbx_strand_id
1 'polypeptide(L)'
;MHLNLFAKSLEQTPQTEPLIGKKQVKNSAGGYCFQVTPLQRIRRWLILGSAGGTYYASEKQLTATNAKFVVDIFTETDMDMALKVIELAVDVSVNNLAAKNDTAIFALSLAIVFSKSLEVRKSAWDAIKKVCRIPTHLFALVEFNKTLRSSTGNFKSAPWGKVPKDAIGKWYNEQDPLKLAYAVTKYKNRNNWTHVDVLRLAHVNPKDSELHGLIYKYIVKGWDNIKPETDFVDISVQDPMDIDMMESKKGRLFNFLNAVEKTLKCEYLPENEVAELIKDNRLAREHLNTKHLKSHKVWKALLEDMPMTAMMRSLGQMTAATVLTCDQECSETKTVVNKFKNESLLKKARLHPFNILVALMQYKAGKGLKGSLCWLPVPEITKSLDAAFYLSFQNVEPTNKRYLVGLDVSGSMCAAIQNTNISCAEAAAAMLMVLLKTEPSCLVMAFAKTFKKLDVTAKDSLEKVIEKTKNLTFGSTDCSLPMTYALKYGLKVDVFVVYTDNETYFGKLHPMEALRMYRKKMGIDAKLIVVGMTATNFTIADGDDGGCLDVVGFDASAPQIINNFVNDDEPLSVLPKQFAPLESLLQRMPLKLENGKPGLLAEGKFGDAVLKEFPVIEVDSITDNSLLTGKSSDFKKNKKNLLALFRDYTFAASAYLLEPCDLNIRATGKYGLGREILPKQLAIPLSKIAEKIGAKPFMEYAMSYSLYNWKRTAPGAPMIFPNLRLIRSFQNSPSETGFILVHVAMVAYSGHVVDSTLKVLESAETNDRSMFDKGLGSLLGAMKKINQVMETMWKRSAPSDYKEFRTFIMGTKNQPMFPNGVIYEGVSKEPTFFRGESGANDSIIPTCDNLLQLTDRMPNNPMTAILKDFRTYRPSDHNQWLTFVEKRAVELDIRSFALGSQESSALYLAALDQIREFRDRHWRFTKEYILKHSGHPVATGGSPIIGWLPNQLAAALDAMKDVHTHIYKNGIPNGSVTIYDAKLEGEEFTAKDVQQVNTKQLIDECGDRAVVQRRVLAREVEELGKKLGQNALLPELKR
;
A
#
# COMPACT_ATOMS: atom_id res chain seq x y z
N MET A 1 36.46 -31.09 18.97
CA MET A 1 35.57 -30.73 20.10
C MET A 1 35.33 -29.23 20.16
N HIS A 2 36.37 -28.38 20.24
CA HIS A 2 36.22 -26.92 20.25
C HIS A 2 35.52 -26.32 19.01
N LEU A 3 35.77 -26.85 17.82
CA LEU A 3 35.08 -26.39 16.59
C LEU A 3 33.58 -26.76 16.57
N ASN A 4 33.18 -27.89 17.15
CA ASN A 4 31.77 -28.26 17.31
C ASN A 4 31.09 -27.45 18.43
N LEU A 5 31.84 -27.06 19.48
CA LEU A 5 31.35 -26.15 20.51
C LEU A 5 31.18 -24.73 19.94
N PHE A 6 32.11 -24.27 19.10
CA PHE A 6 32.00 -23.02 18.36
C PHE A 6 30.82 -23.06 17.38
N ALA A 7 30.68 -24.11 16.57
CA ALA A 7 29.52 -24.27 15.69
C ALA A 7 28.18 -24.30 16.44
N LYS A 8 28.13 -24.90 17.64
CA LYS A 8 26.94 -24.85 18.53
C LYS A 8 26.73 -23.48 19.17
N SER A 9 27.78 -22.71 19.47
CA SER A 9 27.62 -21.34 19.97
C SER A 9 27.09 -20.39 18.90
N LEU A 10 27.27 -20.72 17.60
CA LEU A 10 26.63 -20.00 16.50
C LEU A 10 25.09 -20.20 16.43
N GLU A 11 24.53 -21.17 17.16
CA GLU A 11 23.07 -21.36 17.28
C GLU A 11 22.47 -20.53 18.44
N GLN A 12 23.31 -19.82 19.21
CA GLN A 12 22.90 -19.02 20.38
C GLN A 12 23.69 -17.71 20.42
N THR A 13 23.51 -16.86 19.41
CA THR A 13 24.18 -15.57 19.33
C THR A 13 23.54 -14.60 20.34
N PRO A 14 24.29 -14.06 21.31
CA PRO A 14 23.78 -13.09 22.26
C PRO A 14 23.49 -11.75 21.56
N GLN A 15 22.59 -10.94 22.14
CA GLN A 15 22.23 -9.63 21.55
C GLN A 15 23.40 -8.64 21.51
N THR A 16 24.45 -8.87 22.30
CA THR A 16 25.68 -8.07 22.30
C THR A 16 26.61 -8.39 21.14
N GLU A 17 26.28 -9.38 20.30
CA GLU A 17 27.05 -9.81 19.14
C GLU A 17 26.19 -9.77 17.86
N PRO A 18 26.78 -9.49 16.69
CA PRO A 18 26.05 -9.48 15.43
C PRO A 18 25.78 -10.92 14.96
N LEU A 19 24.59 -11.13 14.38
CA LEU A 19 24.23 -12.34 13.66
C LEU A 19 25.14 -12.57 12.45
N ILE A 20 25.63 -13.80 12.31
CA ILE A 20 26.50 -14.19 11.21
C ILE A 20 25.78 -14.06 9.87
N GLY A 21 26.44 -13.43 8.90
CA GLY A 21 25.92 -13.26 7.54
C GLY A 21 24.84 -12.19 7.40
N LYS A 22 24.54 -11.43 8.46
CA LYS A 22 23.52 -10.39 8.48
C LYS A 22 24.13 -9.00 8.69
N LYS A 23 23.59 -7.99 7.99
CA LYS A 23 24.00 -6.59 8.15
C LYS A 23 23.27 -5.99 9.36
N GLN A 24 23.94 -5.93 10.50
CA GLN A 24 23.41 -5.38 11.73
C GLN A 24 24.20 -4.15 12.20
N VAL A 25 23.53 -3.29 12.95
CA VAL A 25 24.06 -2.07 13.57
C VAL A 25 23.85 -2.12 15.07
N LYS A 26 24.73 -1.49 15.85
CA LYS A 26 24.51 -1.34 17.30
C LYS A 26 23.42 -0.30 17.56
N ASN A 27 22.48 -0.62 18.42
CA ASN A 27 21.50 0.32 18.96
C ASN A 27 22.10 1.17 20.08
N SER A 28 21.31 2.11 20.62
CA SER A 28 21.74 3.04 21.67
C SER A 28 22.05 2.35 23.00
N ALA A 29 21.44 1.20 23.30
CA ALA A 29 21.74 0.38 24.46
C ALA A 29 22.93 -0.59 24.29
N GLY A 30 23.54 -0.65 23.10
CA GLY A 30 24.73 -1.47 22.80
C GLY A 30 24.45 -2.88 22.26
N GLY A 31 23.20 -3.26 22.05
CA GLY A 31 22.82 -4.51 21.37
C GLY A 31 22.79 -4.36 19.84
N TYR A 32 22.93 -5.46 19.12
CA TYR A 32 22.88 -5.50 17.66
C TYR A 32 21.45 -5.66 17.16
N CYS A 33 21.05 -4.77 16.25
CA CYS A 33 19.74 -4.68 15.61
C CYS A 33 19.90 -4.47 14.08
N PHE A 34 18.80 -4.40 13.34
CA PHE A 34 18.80 -4.05 11.92
C PHE A 34 18.59 -2.55 11.72
N GLN A 35 19.26 -2.00 10.71
CA GLN A 35 19.07 -0.61 10.28
C GLN A 35 17.75 -0.50 9.52
N VAL A 36 16.85 0.40 9.91
CA VAL A 36 15.62 0.63 9.13
C VAL A 36 15.95 1.33 7.82
N THR A 37 15.13 1.11 6.79
CA THR A 37 15.31 1.78 5.50
C THR A 37 15.14 3.30 5.62
N PRO A 38 15.74 4.10 4.72
CA PRO A 38 15.58 5.55 4.73
C PRO A 38 14.11 6.01 4.78
N LEU A 39 13.23 5.40 3.97
CA LEU A 39 11.80 5.74 3.94
C LEU A 39 11.09 5.35 5.24
N GLN A 40 11.40 4.20 5.83
CA GLN A 40 10.84 3.80 7.13
C GLN A 40 11.24 4.77 8.23
N ARG A 41 12.52 5.20 8.24
CA ARG A 41 13.01 6.21 9.19
C ARG A 41 12.25 7.52 9.07
N ILE A 42 12.05 8.01 7.84
CA ILE A 42 11.31 9.25 7.58
C ILE A 42 9.86 9.08 7.97
N ARG A 43 9.22 7.95 7.66
CA ARG A 43 7.84 7.65 8.07
C ARG A 43 7.69 7.67 9.59
N ARG A 44 8.60 7.02 10.31
CA ARG A 44 8.66 7.06 11.79
C ARG A 44 8.73 8.49 12.29
N TRP A 45 9.65 9.29 11.74
CA TRP A 45 9.81 10.68 12.14
C TRP A 45 8.56 11.53 11.82
N LEU A 46 7.96 11.39 10.64
CA LEU A 46 6.77 12.14 10.25
C LEU A 46 5.55 11.82 11.14
N ILE A 47 5.39 10.56 11.56
CA ILE A 47 4.26 10.10 12.37
C ILE A 47 4.48 10.38 13.87
N LEU A 48 5.61 9.93 14.42
CA LEU A 48 5.92 10.03 15.85
C LEU A 48 6.47 11.40 16.23
N GLY A 49 7.09 12.13 15.31
CA GLY A 49 7.77 13.38 15.58
C GLY A 49 9.06 13.19 16.39
N SER A 50 9.55 14.28 16.97
CA SER A 50 10.75 14.30 17.81
C SER A 50 10.55 15.01 19.16
N ALA A 51 9.35 15.55 19.41
CA ALA A 51 8.98 16.26 20.63
C ALA A 51 8.97 15.30 21.84
N GLY A 52 9.61 15.68 22.95
CA GLY A 52 9.79 14.84 24.14
C GLY A 52 11.06 13.99 24.15
N GLY A 53 11.75 13.83 23.00
CA GLY A 53 12.95 13.00 22.88
C GLY A 53 12.66 11.50 23.02
N THR A 54 13.71 10.72 23.27
CA THR A 54 13.65 9.33 23.74
C THR A 54 14.37 9.22 25.08
N TYR A 55 14.33 8.05 25.72
CA TYR A 55 15.10 7.80 26.95
C TYR A 55 16.61 8.05 26.77
N TYR A 56 17.15 7.79 25.57
CA TYR A 56 18.57 7.85 25.28
C TYR A 56 18.98 9.11 24.48
N ALA A 57 18.03 9.93 24.02
CA ALA A 57 18.31 11.13 23.23
C ALA A 57 17.33 12.26 23.57
N SER A 58 17.85 13.46 23.81
CA SER A 58 17.00 14.65 24.01
C SER A 58 16.19 15.01 22.76
N GLU A 59 15.07 15.73 22.94
CA GLU A 59 14.25 16.27 21.83
C GLU A 59 15.09 17.04 20.80
N LYS A 60 16.04 17.85 21.27
CA LYS A 60 16.93 18.62 20.41
C LYS A 60 17.84 17.72 19.58
N GLN A 61 18.41 16.67 20.18
CA GLN A 61 19.28 15.71 19.49
C GLN A 61 18.48 14.88 18.48
N LEU A 62 17.30 14.38 18.85
CA LEU A 62 16.45 13.57 17.97
C LEU A 62 15.94 14.39 16.77
N THR A 63 15.51 15.63 17.01
CA THR A 63 15.13 16.58 15.96
C THR A 63 16.30 16.86 15.04
N ALA A 64 17.48 17.18 15.59
CA ALA A 64 18.67 17.47 14.80
C ALA A 64 19.10 16.28 13.95
N THR A 65 19.07 15.06 14.50
CA THR A 65 19.52 13.85 13.81
C THR A 65 18.59 13.51 12.63
N ASN A 66 17.27 13.55 12.82
CA ASN A 66 16.31 13.24 11.76
C ASN A 66 16.18 14.39 10.74
N ALA A 67 16.22 15.65 11.19
CA ALA A 67 16.25 16.79 10.29
C ALA A 67 17.52 16.81 9.44
N LYS A 68 18.70 16.53 10.04
CA LYS A 68 19.96 16.42 9.30
C LYS A 68 19.87 15.31 8.25
N PHE A 69 19.38 14.13 8.61
CA PHE A 69 19.21 13.03 7.65
C PHE A 69 18.32 13.43 6.45
N VAL A 70 17.23 14.14 6.69
CA VAL A 70 16.33 14.64 5.62
C VAL A 70 16.97 15.77 4.81
N VAL A 71 17.75 16.65 5.45
CA VAL A 71 18.53 17.68 4.76
C VAL A 71 19.58 17.05 3.87
N ASP A 72 20.30 16.03 4.36
CA ASP A 72 21.32 15.30 3.61
C ASP A 72 20.68 14.77 2.30
N ILE A 73 19.54 14.08 2.38
CA ILE A 73 18.75 13.64 1.21
C ILE A 73 18.42 14.79 0.25
N PHE A 74 17.97 15.94 0.74
CA PHE A 74 17.65 17.07 -0.13
C PHE A 74 18.88 17.74 -0.75
N THR A 75 20.05 17.65 -0.10
CA THR A 75 21.31 18.23 -0.55
C THR A 75 22.16 17.30 -1.42
N GLU A 76 21.90 16.00 -1.35
CA GLU A 76 22.44 14.96 -2.21
C GLU A 76 21.80 15.01 -3.62
N THR A 77 22.36 14.26 -4.57
CA THR A 77 21.90 14.24 -5.98
C THR A 77 20.72 13.28 -6.23
N ASP A 78 20.27 12.56 -5.20
CA ASP A 78 19.16 11.62 -5.29
C ASP A 78 17.80 12.35 -5.29
N MET A 79 17.34 12.68 -6.49
CA MET A 79 16.09 13.40 -6.70
C MET A 79 14.85 12.54 -6.41
N ASP A 80 14.91 11.23 -6.65
CA ASP A 80 13.75 10.34 -6.47
C ASP A 80 13.48 10.12 -4.99
N MET A 81 14.51 9.88 -4.19
CA MET A 81 14.38 9.82 -2.74
C MET A 81 13.85 11.15 -2.17
N ALA A 82 14.35 12.29 -2.65
CA ALA A 82 13.84 13.60 -2.27
C ALA A 82 12.35 13.80 -2.62
N LEU A 83 11.90 13.35 -3.80
CA LEU A 83 10.49 13.39 -4.19
C LEU A 83 9.64 12.44 -3.34
N LYS A 84 10.12 11.23 -3.04
CA LYS A 84 9.46 10.29 -2.14
C LYS A 84 9.29 10.85 -0.72
N VAL A 85 10.24 11.65 -0.22
CA VAL A 85 10.08 12.36 1.07
C VAL A 85 8.87 13.32 1.01
N ILE A 86 8.70 14.05 -0.09
CA ILE A 86 7.57 14.96 -0.29
C ILE A 86 6.26 14.17 -0.40
N GLU A 87 6.23 13.10 -1.19
CA GLU A 87 5.06 12.23 -1.33
C GLU A 87 4.64 11.64 0.01
N LEU A 88 5.59 11.15 0.80
CA LEU A 88 5.33 10.60 2.13
C LEU A 88 4.82 11.67 3.10
N ALA A 89 5.36 12.89 3.06
CA ALA A 89 4.85 14.01 3.86
C ALA A 89 3.41 14.38 3.47
N VAL A 90 3.08 14.34 2.17
CA VAL A 90 1.72 14.54 1.66
C VAL A 90 0.79 13.41 2.13
N ASP A 91 1.23 12.16 2.02
CA ASP A 91 0.47 10.98 2.43
C ASP A 91 0.10 11.03 3.92
N VAL A 92 1.11 11.25 4.78
CA VAL A 92 0.93 11.38 6.22
C VAL A 92 -0.07 12.49 6.58
N SER A 93 0.00 13.64 5.91
CA SER A 93 -0.93 14.77 6.14
C SER A 93 -2.34 14.49 5.62
N VAL A 94 -2.47 13.99 4.38
CA VAL A 94 -3.77 13.81 3.71
C VAL A 94 -4.57 12.69 4.35
N ASN A 95 -3.90 11.56 4.64
CA ASN A 95 -4.50 10.38 5.25
C ASN A 95 -4.52 10.44 6.78
N ASN A 96 -4.04 11.55 7.37
CA ASN A 96 -4.11 11.80 8.81
C ASN A 96 -3.46 10.65 9.62
N LEU A 97 -2.27 10.23 9.17
CA LEU A 97 -1.50 9.14 9.79
C LEU A 97 -0.70 9.60 11.01
N ALA A 98 -0.51 10.92 11.15
CA ALA A 98 0.19 11.53 12.28
C ALA A 98 -0.78 12.33 13.16
N ALA A 99 -0.50 12.37 14.46
CA ALA A 99 -1.27 13.16 15.43
C ALA A 99 -1.13 14.68 15.22
N LYS A 100 0.05 15.13 14.77
CA LYS A 100 0.40 16.53 14.48
C LYS A 100 0.87 16.68 13.04
N ASN A 101 0.55 17.80 12.42
CA ASN A 101 0.92 18.07 11.02
C ASN A 101 2.27 18.79 10.88
N ASP A 102 2.83 19.29 11.98
CA ASP A 102 4.03 20.13 12.02
C ASP A 102 5.25 19.46 11.38
N THR A 103 5.45 18.15 11.60
CA THR A 103 6.60 17.42 11.04
C THR A 103 6.53 17.32 9.52
N ALA A 104 5.34 17.12 8.95
CA ALA A 104 5.14 17.11 7.50
C ALA A 104 5.38 18.49 6.88
N ILE A 105 4.91 19.55 7.55
CA ILE A 105 5.17 20.94 7.12
C ILE A 105 6.67 21.25 7.20
N PHE A 106 7.34 20.83 8.28
CA PHE A 106 8.77 21.03 8.47
C PHE A 106 9.59 20.28 7.41
N ALA A 107 9.21 19.05 7.04
CA ALA A 107 9.83 18.31 5.94
C ALA A 107 9.71 19.04 4.59
N LEU A 108 8.53 19.62 4.27
CA LEU A 108 8.38 20.49 3.09
C LEU A 108 9.27 21.73 3.16
N SER A 109 9.39 22.35 4.33
CA SER A 109 10.29 23.49 4.54
C SER A 109 11.76 23.12 4.33
N LEU A 110 12.20 21.95 4.79
CA LEU A 110 13.54 21.44 4.53
C LEU A 110 13.77 21.26 3.02
N ALA A 111 12.81 20.70 2.29
CA ALA A 111 12.87 20.56 0.83
C ALA A 111 13.01 21.92 0.13
N ILE A 112 12.19 22.89 0.54
CA ILE A 112 12.16 24.24 -0.03
C ILE A 112 13.47 25.00 0.19
N VAL A 113 14.10 24.83 1.35
CA VAL A 113 15.27 25.61 1.76
C VAL A 113 16.58 24.96 1.31
N PHE A 114 16.72 23.64 1.52
CA PHE A 114 18.00 22.95 1.34
C PHE A 114 18.13 22.23 0.00
N SER A 115 17.01 21.95 -0.71
CA SER A 115 17.12 21.20 -1.96
C SER A 115 17.79 22.01 -3.07
N LYS A 116 18.79 21.38 -3.70
CA LYS A 116 19.48 21.92 -4.88
C LYS A 116 18.62 21.81 -6.15
N SER A 117 17.75 20.80 -6.21
CA SER A 117 16.86 20.58 -7.36
C SER A 117 15.74 21.63 -7.41
N LEU A 118 15.52 22.20 -8.60
CA LEU A 118 14.38 23.08 -8.82
C LEU A 118 13.05 22.29 -8.82
N GLU A 119 13.08 21.04 -9.28
CA GLU A 119 11.90 20.18 -9.36
C GLU A 119 11.40 19.75 -7.99
N VAL A 120 12.29 19.32 -7.10
CA VAL A 120 11.96 18.98 -5.70
C VAL A 120 11.37 20.21 -4.99
N ARG A 121 11.97 21.39 -5.17
CA ARG A 121 11.43 22.64 -4.61
C ARG A 121 10.05 22.97 -5.16
N LYS A 122 9.82 22.82 -6.47
CA LYS A 122 8.49 23.03 -7.09
C LYS A 122 7.46 22.04 -6.55
N SER A 123 7.79 20.75 -6.49
CA SER A 123 6.94 19.70 -5.93
C SER A 123 6.56 19.99 -4.48
N ALA A 124 7.50 20.46 -3.66
CA ALA A 124 7.23 20.88 -2.30
C ALA A 124 6.29 22.09 -2.22
N TRP A 125 6.44 23.09 -3.12
CA TRP A 125 5.52 24.23 -3.20
C TRP A 125 4.12 23.82 -3.68
N ASP A 126 4.01 22.91 -4.65
CA ASP A 126 2.73 22.40 -5.15
C ASP A 126 2.00 21.55 -4.08
N ALA A 127 2.76 20.85 -3.22
CA ALA A 127 2.23 20.06 -2.12
C ALA A 127 1.55 20.89 -1.01
N ILE A 128 1.85 22.20 -0.89
CA ILE A 128 1.35 23.05 0.20
C ILE A 128 -0.16 23.12 0.23
N LYS A 129 -0.86 23.14 -0.91
CA LYS A 129 -2.34 23.15 -0.93
C LYS A 129 -2.93 21.91 -0.24
N LYS A 130 -2.26 20.76 -0.37
CA LYS A 130 -2.70 19.50 0.25
C LYS A 130 -2.32 19.43 1.73
N VAL A 131 -1.12 19.90 2.09
CA VAL A 131 -0.58 19.78 3.46
C VAL A 131 -1.02 20.94 4.37
N CYS A 132 -0.93 22.18 3.90
CA CYS A 132 -1.28 23.39 4.64
C CYS A 132 -2.79 23.69 4.55
N ARG A 133 -3.61 22.85 5.18
CA ARG A 133 -5.09 22.92 5.13
C ARG A 133 -5.73 24.14 5.80
N ILE A 134 -5.04 24.78 6.76
CA ILE A 134 -5.56 25.92 7.53
C ILE A 134 -4.47 27.00 7.67
N PRO A 135 -4.83 28.26 8.00
CA PRO A 135 -3.86 29.35 8.17
C PRO A 135 -2.70 29.04 9.12
N THR A 136 -2.97 28.34 10.22
CA THR A 136 -1.92 27.92 11.17
C THR A 136 -0.80 27.11 10.51
N HIS A 137 -1.15 26.22 9.56
CA HIS A 137 -0.15 25.43 8.84
C HIS A 137 0.66 26.30 7.87
N LEU A 138 -0.01 27.21 7.17
CA LEU A 138 0.66 28.15 6.26
C LEU A 138 1.64 29.05 7.03
N PHE A 139 1.22 29.58 8.19
CA PHE A 139 2.09 30.39 9.05
C PHE A 139 3.27 29.60 9.62
N ALA A 140 3.07 28.34 10.01
CA ALA A 140 4.16 27.46 10.42
C ALA A 140 5.17 27.26 9.29
N LEU A 141 4.72 27.00 8.06
CA LEU A 141 5.59 26.86 6.89
C LEU A 141 6.42 28.12 6.64
N VAL A 142 5.79 29.30 6.69
CA VAL A 142 6.47 30.59 6.48
C VAL A 142 7.51 30.83 7.58
N GLU A 143 7.18 30.54 8.85
CA GLU A 143 8.12 30.70 9.97
C GLU A 143 9.30 29.73 9.89
N PHE A 144 9.06 28.45 9.55
CA PHE A 144 10.13 27.48 9.34
C PHE A 144 11.04 27.92 8.20
N ASN A 145 10.47 28.34 7.06
CA ASN A 145 11.26 28.81 5.92
C ASN A 145 12.11 30.05 6.27
N LYS A 146 11.56 30.98 7.06
CA LYS A 146 12.30 32.15 7.55
C LYS A 146 13.46 31.71 8.45
N THR A 147 13.17 30.91 9.47
CA THR A 147 14.15 30.46 10.48
C THR A 147 15.29 29.67 9.84
N LEU A 148 14.96 28.70 8.98
CA LEU A 148 15.95 27.85 8.30
C LEU A 148 16.85 28.67 7.37
N ARG A 149 16.31 29.66 6.64
CA ARG A 149 17.12 30.53 5.77
C ARG A 149 18.03 31.48 6.55
N SER A 150 17.57 31.99 7.69
CA SER A 150 18.43 32.79 8.58
C SER A 150 19.62 31.98 9.10
N SER A 151 19.45 30.67 9.32
CA SER A 151 20.51 29.80 9.81
C SER A 151 21.61 29.45 8.79
N THR A 152 21.36 29.64 7.48
CA THR A 152 22.33 29.28 6.41
C THR A 152 23.20 30.45 5.94
N GLY A 153 23.12 31.62 6.59
CA GLY A 153 23.92 32.81 6.25
C GLY A 153 23.57 33.47 4.90
N ASN A 154 22.58 32.93 4.18
CA ASN A 154 22.24 33.32 2.81
C ASN A 154 21.20 34.45 2.81
N PHE A 155 21.59 35.64 3.28
CA PHE A 155 20.73 36.83 3.39
C PHE A 155 20.33 37.46 2.04
N LYS A 156 20.94 37.05 0.91
CA LYS A 156 20.79 37.75 -0.38
C LYS A 156 19.56 37.39 -1.22
N SER A 157 18.74 36.42 -0.82
CA SER A 157 17.47 36.14 -1.50
C SER A 157 16.31 36.23 -0.52
N ALA A 158 15.48 37.27 -0.62
CA ALA A 158 14.23 37.34 0.12
C ALA A 158 13.42 36.03 -0.08
N PRO A 159 12.70 35.51 0.94
CA PRO A 159 11.97 34.24 0.86
C PRO A 159 10.76 34.26 -0.10
N TRP A 160 10.65 35.30 -0.93
CA TRP A 160 9.50 35.70 -1.72
C TRP A 160 9.87 35.86 -3.20
N GLY A 161 10.50 34.84 -3.78
CA GLY A 161 10.68 34.73 -5.23
C GLY A 161 9.35 34.48 -5.97
N LYS A 162 9.39 34.36 -7.30
CA LYS A 162 8.17 34.13 -8.11
C LYS A 162 7.40 32.87 -7.70
N VAL A 163 8.09 31.73 -7.56
CA VAL A 163 7.49 30.43 -7.20
C VAL A 163 6.74 30.45 -5.85
N PRO A 164 7.34 30.90 -4.72
CA PRO A 164 6.61 30.97 -3.45
C PRO A 164 5.44 31.96 -3.48
N LYS A 165 5.59 33.10 -4.18
CA LYS A 165 4.50 34.09 -4.37
C LYS A 165 3.32 33.47 -5.11
N ASP A 166 3.59 32.77 -6.21
CA ASP A 166 2.55 32.10 -7.00
C ASP A 166 1.84 31.00 -6.20
N ALA A 167 2.59 30.16 -5.48
CA ALA A 167 2.02 29.07 -4.68
C ALA A 167 1.16 29.58 -3.51
N ILE A 168 1.62 30.61 -2.79
CA ILE A 168 0.83 31.24 -1.71
C ILE A 168 -0.37 31.99 -2.30
N GLY A 169 -0.20 32.66 -3.44
CA GLY A 169 -1.30 33.31 -4.14
C GLY A 169 -2.40 32.33 -4.55
N LYS A 170 -2.04 31.16 -5.08
CA LYS A 170 -2.99 30.07 -5.35
C LYS A 170 -3.67 29.57 -4.07
N TRP A 171 -2.94 29.45 -2.97
CA TRP A 171 -3.49 29.01 -1.69
C TRP A 171 -4.64 29.90 -1.20
N TYR A 172 -4.55 31.22 -1.36
CA TYR A 172 -5.63 32.14 -1.00
C TYR A 172 -6.73 32.20 -2.08
N ASN A 173 -6.35 32.40 -3.35
CA ASN A 173 -7.29 32.71 -4.44
C ASN A 173 -8.15 31.51 -4.89
N GLU A 174 -7.72 30.27 -4.65
CA GLU A 174 -8.47 29.07 -5.05
C GLU A 174 -9.39 28.54 -3.94
N GLN A 175 -9.54 29.25 -2.82
CA GLN A 175 -10.47 28.87 -1.77
C GLN A 175 -11.89 29.39 -2.05
N ASP A 176 -12.87 28.75 -1.41
CA ASP A 176 -14.21 29.32 -1.37
C ASP A 176 -14.19 30.61 -0.53
N PRO A 177 -14.75 31.74 -1.01
CA PRO A 177 -14.68 33.02 -0.30
C PRO A 177 -15.21 32.99 1.13
N LEU A 178 -16.34 32.30 1.39
CA LEU A 178 -16.91 32.22 2.74
C LEU A 178 -16.02 31.37 3.65
N LYS A 179 -15.46 30.26 3.15
CA LYS A 179 -14.48 29.46 3.90
C LYS A 179 -13.21 30.24 4.20
N LEU A 180 -12.74 31.04 3.24
CA LEU A 180 -11.57 31.88 3.44
C LEU A 180 -11.85 32.96 4.49
N ALA A 181 -12.98 33.66 4.39
CA ALA A 181 -13.42 34.63 5.39
C ALA A 181 -13.48 34.02 6.79
N TYR A 182 -14.07 32.84 6.93
CA TYR A 182 -14.08 32.09 8.19
C TYR A 182 -12.68 31.74 8.70
N ALA A 183 -11.78 31.32 7.81
CA ALA A 183 -10.42 30.95 8.20
C ALA A 183 -9.61 32.16 8.69
N VAL A 184 -9.69 33.31 7.99
CA VAL A 184 -8.89 34.50 8.31
C VAL A 184 -9.38 35.22 9.56
N THR A 185 -10.68 35.15 9.87
CA THR A 185 -11.24 35.71 11.11
C THR A 185 -10.99 34.80 12.31
N LYS A 186 -11.01 33.47 12.12
CA LYS A 186 -10.72 32.49 13.18
C LYS A 186 -9.24 32.45 13.56
N TYR A 187 -8.35 32.55 12.57
CA TYR A 187 -6.90 32.41 12.73
C TYR A 187 -6.17 33.71 12.39
N LYS A 188 -6.56 34.83 13.01
CA LYS A 188 -5.99 36.17 12.71
C LYS A 188 -4.46 36.21 12.74
N ASN A 189 -3.85 35.50 13.69
CA ASN A 189 -2.40 35.34 13.81
C ASN A 189 -2.03 33.98 14.42
N ARG A 190 -0.89 33.40 14.01
CA ARG A 190 -0.20 32.27 14.68
C ARG A 190 1.28 32.32 14.36
N ASN A 191 2.12 31.71 15.21
CA ASN A 191 3.55 31.57 14.99
C ASN A 191 4.24 32.91 14.65
N ASN A 192 3.78 34.02 15.24
CA ASN A 192 4.22 35.40 14.98
C ASN A 192 3.93 35.95 13.56
N TRP A 193 3.04 35.30 12.81
CA TRP A 193 2.59 35.76 11.49
C TRP A 193 1.11 36.13 11.49
N THR A 194 0.77 37.17 10.73
CA THR A 194 -0.60 37.54 10.40
C THR A 194 -0.89 37.31 8.91
N HIS A 195 -2.18 37.28 8.54
CA HIS A 195 -2.57 37.29 7.13
C HIS A 195 -2.06 38.54 6.38
N VAL A 196 -1.99 39.69 7.06
CA VAL A 196 -1.48 40.94 6.49
C VAL A 196 -0.03 40.78 6.07
N ASP A 197 0.80 40.18 6.92
CA ASP A 197 2.23 39.98 6.64
C ASP A 197 2.42 39.09 5.41
N VAL A 198 1.69 37.97 5.35
CA VAL A 198 1.80 37.01 4.25
C VAL A 198 1.28 37.61 2.93
N LEU A 199 0.13 38.29 2.93
CA LEU A 199 -0.42 38.93 1.73
C LEU A 199 0.54 40.01 1.18
N ARG A 200 1.12 40.83 2.06
CA ARG A 200 2.06 41.89 1.67
C ARG A 200 3.34 41.33 1.08
N LEU A 201 3.94 40.33 1.73
CA LEU A 201 5.22 39.78 1.28
C LEU A 201 5.09 38.86 0.06
N ALA A 202 3.97 38.14 -0.08
CA ALA A 202 3.68 37.32 -1.26
C ALA A 202 3.15 38.13 -2.45
N HIS A 203 2.77 39.40 -2.26
CA HIS A 203 2.05 40.22 -3.24
C HIS A 203 0.85 39.49 -3.85
N VAL A 204 0.00 38.90 -2.99
CA VAL A 204 -1.19 38.20 -3.46
C VAL A 204 -2.22 39.22 -3.94
N ASN A 205 -2.59 39.12 -5.22
CA ASN A 205 -3.69 39.88 -5.79
C ASN A 205 -4.93 38.98 -5.95
N PRO A 206 -6.14 39.50 -5.72
CA PRO A 206 -7.37 38.76 -5.97
C PRO A 206 -7.52 38.55 -7.48
N LYS A 207 -7.53 37.29 -7.94
CA LYS A 207 -7.69 36.95 -9.36
C LYS A 207 -9.17 37.09 -9.76
N ASP A 208 -9.55 38.23 -10.32
CA ASP A 208 -10.86 38.54 -10.92
C ASP A 208 -12.10 38.21 -10.05
N SER A 209 -11.90 37.99 -8.75
CA SER A 209 -12.94 37.63 -7.79
C SER A 209 -13.14 38.80 -6.84
N GLU A 210 -14.25 39.51 -7.03
CA GLU A 210 -14.62 40.65 -6.19
C GLU A 210 -14.74 40.27 -4.71
N LEU A 211 -15.26 39.07 -4.41
CA LEU A 211 -15.37 38.53 -3.05
C LEU A 211 -14.01 38.33 -2.37
N HIS A 212 -13.01 37.80 -3.08
CA HIS A 212 -11.65 37.68 -2.55
C HIS A 212 -11.02 39.07 -2.35
N GLY A 213 -11.27 40.01 -3.27
CA GLY A 213 -10.81 41.38 -3.14
C GLY A 213 -11.34 42.07 -1.88
N LEU A 214 -12.62 41.86 -1.57
CA LEU A 214 -13.26 42.36 -0.35
C LEU A 214 -12.66 41.75 0.93
N ILE A 215 -12.41 40.44 0.94
CA ILE A 215 -11.76 39.77 2.08
C ILE A 215 -10.34 40.32 2.28
N TYR A 216 -9.59 40.56 1.20
CA TYR A 216 -8.25 41.12 1.30
C TYR A 216 -8.28 42.57 1.78
N LYS A 217 -9.25 43.37 1.32
CA LYS A 217 -9.50 44.73 1.82
C LYS A 217 -9.80 44.70 3.33
N TYR A 218 -10.66 43.79 3.79
CA TYR A 218 -10.93 43.57 5.22
C TYR A 218 -9.66 43.23 6.00
N ILE A 219 -8.85 42.29 5.53
CA ILE A 219 -7.61 41.89 6.21
C ILE A 219 -6.62 43.05 6.32
N VAL A 220 -6.42 43.80 5.23
CA VAL A 220 -5.36 44.82 5.13
C VAL A 220 -5.77 46.18 5.70
N LYS A 221 -7.04 46.57 5.54
CA LYS A 221 -7.57 47.89 5.92
C LYS A 221 -8.48 47.85 7.14
N GLY A 222 -8.97 46.69 7.55
CA GLY A 222 -9.90 46.55 8.67
C GLY A 222 -11.35 46.88 8.30
N TRP A 223 -12.27 46.52 9.19
CA TRP A 223 -13.72 46.67 8.99
C TRP A 223 -14.18 48.11 8.77
N ASP A 224 -13.59 49.06 9.51
CA ASP A 224 -14.04 50.47 9.52
C ASP A 224 -13.78 51.18 8.16
N ASN A 225 -12.98 50.55 7.29
CA ASN A 225 -12.68 51.03 5.93
C ASN A 225 -13.50 50.31 4.84
N ILE A 226 -14.44 49.45 5.23
CA ILE A 226 -15.37 48.79 4.33
C ILE A 226 -16.68 49.59 4.32
N LYS A 227 -17.12 50.00 3.13
CA LYS A 227 -18.31 50.81 2.94
C LYS A 227 -19.45 49.92 2.40
N PRO A 228 -20.47 49.60 3.21
CA PRO A 228 -21.56 48.70 2.79
C PRO A 228 -22.24 49.14 1.49
N GLU A 229 -22.44 50.45 1.35
CA GLU A 229 -23.11 51.12 0.23
C GLU A 229 -22.38 51.01 -1.11
N THR A 230 -21.07 50.70 -1.12
CA THR A 230 -20.27 50.60 -2.34
C THR A 230 -19.58 49.25 -2.52
N ASP A 231 -19.25 48.56 -1.43
CA ASP A 231 -18.44 47.34 -1.45
C ASP A 231 -19.27 46.04 -1.51
N PHE A 232 -20.60 46.10 -1.27
CA PHE A 232 -21.48 44.91 -1.23
C PHE A 232 -22.70 44.97 -2.16
N VAL A 233 -22.81 45.99 -3.02
CA VAL A 233 -23.90 46.13 -3.99
C VAL A 233 -23.71 45.11 -5.13
N ASP A 234 -24.79 44.43 -5.53
CA ASP A 234 -24.91 43.78 -6.85
C ASP A 234 -26.27 44.15 -7.49
N ILE A 235 -26.14 44.82 -8.64
CA ILE A 235 -26.98 44.93 -9.85
C ILE A 235 -28.44 44.47 -9.75
N SER A 236 -29.34 45.39 -10.11
CA SER A 236 -30.72 45.18 -10.55
C SER A 236 -30.94 43.87 -11.34
N VAL A 237 -31.65 42.92 -10.75
CA VAL A 237 -32.12 41.71 -11.43
C VAL A 237 -33.42 42.05 -12.18
N GLN A 238 -33.42 41.92 -13.51
CA GLN A 238 -34.61 42.12 -14.35
C GLN A 238 -35.46 40.84 -14.55
N ASP A 239 -35.07 39.69 -13.96
CA ASP A 239 -35.80 38.43 -14.15
C ASP A 239 -36.23 37.78 -12.81
N PRO A 240 -37.53 37.57 -12.54
CA PRO A 240 -38.04 37.10 -11.25
C PRO A 240 -37.75 35.64 -10.88
N MET A 241 -37.15 34.84 -11.76
CA MET A 241 -37.07 33.38 -11.61
C MET A 241 -35.78 32.87 -10.92
N ASP A 242 -34.83 33.74 -10.56
CA ASP A 242 -33.58 33.41 -9.84
C ASP A 242 -33.52 33.96 -8.40
N ILE A 243 -34.62 34.53 -7.90
CA ILE A 243 -34.70 35.24 -6.61
C ILE A 243 -34.36 34.33 -5.40
N ASP A 244 -34.57 33.02 -5.51
CA ASP A 244 -34.42 32.09 -4.38
C ASP A 244 -33.01 31.44 -4.30
N MET A 245 -32.19 31.50 -5.37
CA MET A 245 -30.87 30.85 -5.40
C MET A 245 -29.71 31.80 -5.03
N MET A 246 -29.99 33.10 -4.86
CA MET A 246 -29.04 34.15 -4.48
C MET A 246 -29.66 35.23 -3.57
N GLU A 247 -29.83 34.95 -2.27
CA GLU A 247 -29.37 35.94 -1.30
C GLU A 247 -27.86 36.10 -1.54
N SER A 248 -27.43 37.20 -2.17
CA SER A 248 -26.13 37.30 -2.82
C SER A 248 -24.99 36.81 -1.92
N LYS A 249 -24.06 36.01 -2.45
CA LYS A 249 -22.88 35.55 -1.69
C LYS A 249 -22.12 36.70 -1.02
N LYS A 250 -22.22 37.93 -1.58
CA LYS A 250 -21.78 39.20 -0.99
C LYS A 250 -22.54 39.53 0.31
N GLY A 251 -23.87 39.51 0.31
CA GLY A 251 -24.68 39.73 1.51
C GLY A 251 -24.40 38.74 2.64
N ARG A 252 -24.25 37.45 2.31
CA ARG A 252 -23.85 36.44 3.31
C ARG A 252 -22.45 36.70 3.89
N LEU A 253 -21.51 37.14 3.05
CA LEU A 253 -20.17 37.51 3.49
C LEU A 253 -20.18 38.77 4.38
N PHE A 254 -21.00 39.77 4.04
CA PHE A 254 -21.21 40.97 4.85
C PHE A 254 -21.73 40.61 6.23
N ASN A 255 -22.84 39.86 6.28
CA ASN A 255 -23.49 39.46 7.53
C ASN A 255 -22.52 38.70 8.43
N PHE A 256 -21.75 37.77 7.85
CA PHE A 256 -20.73 37.02 8.58
C PHE A 256 -19.64 37.94 9.17
N LEU A 257 -19.02 38.81 8.36
CA LEU A 257 -17.95 39.69 8.82
C LEU A 257 -18.46 40.71 9.85
N ASN A 258 -19.65 41.26 9.64
CA ASN A 258 -20.31 42.16 10.58
C ASN A 258 -20.58 41.47 11.92
N ALA A 259 -21.09 40.23 11.90
CA ALA A 259 -21.33 39.44 13.10
C ALA A 259 -20.04 39.16 13.88
N VAL A 260 -18.95 38.81 13.19
CA VAL A 260 -17.61 38.64 13.79
C VAL A 260 -17.14 39.93 14.46
N GLU A 261 -17.23 41.08 13.79
CA GLU A 261 -16.77 42.35 14.35
C GLU A 261 -17.62 42.80 15.54
N LYS A 262 -18.94 42.66 15.45
CA LYS A 262 -19.89 42.98 16.53
C LYS A 262 -19.58 42.17 17.78
N THR A 263 -19.39 40.86 17.64
CA THR A 263 -19.11 39.94 18.77
C THR A 263 -17.69 40.03 19.35
N LEU A 264 -16.72 40.53 18.58
CA LEU A 264 -15.35 40.78 19.06
C LEU A 264 -15.19 42.14 19.75
N LYS A 265 -15.69 43.22 19.13
CA LYS A 265 -15.46 44.61 19.58
C LYS A 265 -16.43 45.06 20.67
N CYS A 266 -17.68 44.58 20.66
CA CYS A 266 -18.66 45.00 21.66
C CYS A 266 -18.48 44.20 22.96
N GLU A 267 -18.07 44.90 24.01
CA GLU A 267 -17.85 44.28 25.33
C GLU A 267 -19.15 43.89 26.04
N TYR A 268 -20.26 44.59 25.75
CA TYR A 268 -21.55 44.41 26.40
C TYR A 268 -22.62 44.15 25.33
N LEU A 269 -22.66 42.91 24.84
CA LEU A 269 -23.77 42.37 24.07
C LEU A 269 -24.60 41.45 24.97
N PRO A 270 -25.95 41.54 24.95
CA PRO A 270 -26.80 40.58 25.63
C PRO A 270 -26.49 39.15 25.19
N GLU A 271 -26.42 38.22 26.14
CA GLU A 271 -26.03 36.82 25.84
C GLU A 271 -26.96 36.12 24.83
N ASN A 272 -28.24 36.54 24.77
CA ASN A 272 -29.20 36.04 23.78
C ASN A 272 -28.84 36.50 22.36
N GLU A 273 -28.46 37.76 22.20
CA GLU A 273 -28.07 38.33 20.91
C GLU A 273 -26.76 37.70 20.41
N VAL A 274 -25.80 37.43 21.32
CA VAL A 274 -24.58 36.69 20.97
C VAL A 274 -24.92 35.26 20.52
N ALA A 275 -25.86 34.59 21.20
CA ALA A 275 -26.29 33.24 20.85
C ALA A 275 -26.97 33.17 19.47
N GLU A 276 -27.81 34.16 19.13
CA GLU A 276 -28.43 34.30 17.80
C GLU A 276 -27.38 34.52 16.71
N LEU A 277 -26.45 35.47 16.93
CA LEU A 277 -25.36 35.73 15.98
C LEU A 277 -24.48 34.49 15.73
N ILE A 278 -24.25 33.67 16.75
CA ILE A 278 -23.54 32.39 16.60
C ILE A 278 -24.31 31.43 15.69
N LYS A 279 -25.63 31.28 15.86
CA LYS A 279 -26.46 30.36 15.09
C LYS A 279 -26.59 30.79 13.64
N ASP A 280 -26.87 32.06 13.40
CA ASP A 280 -27.13 32.59 12.06
C ASP A 280 -25.87 32.59 11.18
N ASN A 281 -24.70 32.83 11.80
CA ASN A 281 -23.43 33.01 11.08
C ASN A 281 -22.42 31.88 11.32
N ARG A 282 -22.79 30.86 12.11
CA ARG A 282 -21.94 29.72 12.50
C ARG A 282 -20.59 30.14 13.09
N LEU A 283 -20.62 31.12 14.00
CA LEU A 283 -19.42 31.69 14.59
C LEU A 283 -18.66 30.68 15.47
N ALA A 284 -17.33 30.78 15.47
CA ALA A 284 -16.48 29.97 16.35
C ALA A 284 -16.16 30.72 17.65
N ARG A 285 -15.66 29.99 18.65
CA ARG A 285 -15.18 30.55 19.91
C ARG A 285 -14.14 31.67 19.70
N GLU A 286 -13.27 31.53 18.69
CA GLU A 286 -12.25 32.53 18.35
C GLU A 286 -12.83 33.85 17.81
N HIS A 287 -14.11 33.88 17.41
CA HIS A 287 -14.81 35.10 16.98
C HIS A 287 -15.48 35.84 18.14
N LEU A 288 -15.35 35.37 19.38
CA LEU A 288 -16.03 35.97 20.53
C LEU A 288 -15.04 36.64 21.47
N ASN A 289 -15.49 37.72 22.11
CA ASN A 289 -14.76 38.30 23.24
C ASN A 289 -14.67 37.28 24.40
N THR A 290 -13.53 37.25 25.10
CA THR A 290 -13.30 36.34 26.24
C THR A 290 -14.33 36.48 27.37
N LYS A 291 -14.94 37.66 27.54
CA LYS A 291 -16.02 37.88 28.53
C LYS A 291 -17.26 37.04 28.22
N HIS A 292 -17.63 36.91 26.94
CA HIS A 292 -18.77 36.09 26.48
C HIS A 292 -18.58 34.60 26.73
N LEU A 293 -17.32 34.13 26.82
CA LEU A 293 -16.98 32.73 27.07
C LEU A 293 -17.19 32.27 28.52
N LYS A 294 -17.74 33.13 29.39
CA LYS A 294 -18.21 32.76 30.73
C LYS A 294 -19.69 32.37 30.77
N SER A 295 -20.46 32.73 29.73
CA SER A 295 -21.90 32.48 29.68
C SER A 295 -22.22 31.03 29.29
N HIS A 296 -23.13 30.42 30.06
CA HIS A 296 -23.71 29.12 29.75
C HIS A 296 -24.46 29.13 28.40
N LYS A 297 -25.24 30.19 28.12
CA LYS A 297 -26.04 30.32 26.89
C LYS A 297 -25.16 30.40 25.64
N VAL A 298 -24.05 31.13 25.72
CA VAL A 298 -23.10 31.29 24.61
C VAL A 298 -22.43 29.94 24.27
N TRP A 299 -21.99 29.18 25.28
CA TRP A 299 -21.41 27.85 25.03
C TRP A 299 -22.42 26.85 24.49
N LYS A 300 -23.69 26.91 24.92
CA LYS A 300 -24.78 26.11 24.35
C LYS A 300 -24.95 26.39 22.85
N ALA A 301 -25.00 27.67 22.46
CA ALA A 301 -25.07 28.07 21.05
C ALA A 301 -23.84 27.61 20.24
N LEU A 302 -22.64 27.73 20.81
CA LEU A 302 -21.40 27.25 20.17
C LEU A 302 -21.42 25.74 19.94
N LEU A 303 -21.99 24.95 20.87
CA LEU A 303 -21.94 23.49 20.85
C LEU A 303 -22.73 22.87 19.68
N GLU A 304 -23.81 23.52 19.24
CA GLU A 304 -24.70 23.05 18.16
C GLU A 304 -23.87 22.71 16.89
N ASP A 305 -23.12 23.69 16.39
CA ASP A 305 -22.28 23.58 15.19
C ASP A 305 -20.78 23.40 15.47
N MET A 306 -20.39 23.12 16.73
CA MET A 306 -18.97 22.99 17.10
C MET A 306 -18.28 21.86 16.34
N PRO A 307 -17.13 22.12 15.67
CA PRO A 307 -16.31 21.06 15.10
C PRO A 307 -15.79 20.10 16.16
N MET A 308 -15.76 18.80 15.87
CA MET A 308 -15.36 17.74 16.80
C MET A 308 -14.00 17.99 17.50
N THR A 309 -12.98 18.45 16.76
CA THR A 309 -11.66 18.76 17.32
C THR A 309 -11.71 19.93 18.30
N ALA A 310 -12.56 20.93 18.05
CA ALA A 310 -12.74 22.06 18.95
C ALA A 310 -13.54 21.66 20.20
N MET A 311 -14.58 20.83 20.01
CA MET A 311 -15.38 20.25 21.09
C MET A 311 -14.51 19.43 22.04
N MET A 312 -13.71 18.50 21.51
CA MET A 312 -12.79 17.66 22.27
C MET A 312 -11.78 18.47 23.08
N ARG A 313 -11.25 19.57 22.52
CA ARG A 313 -10.33 20.48 23.23
C ARG A 313 -11.01 21.33 24.30
N SER A 314 -12.32 21.54 24.20
CA SER A 314 -13.07 22.46 25.07
C SER A 314 -13.89 21.76 26.13
N LEU A 315 -13.86 20.42 26.23
CA LEU A 315 -14.64 19.65 27.20
C LEU A 315 -14.44 20.12 28.65
N GLY A 316 -13.20 20.33 29.06
CA GLY A 316 -12.89 20.83 30.41
C GLY A 316 -13.46 22.22 30.67
N GLN A 317 -13.37 23.12 29.68
CA GLN A 317 -13.92 24.48 29.77
C GLN A 317 -15.45 24.48 29.82
N MET A 318 -16.11 23.69 28.98
CA MET A 318 -17.58 23.57 28.98
C MET A 318 -18.10 22.94 30.27
N THR A 319 -17.35 22.01 30.86
CA THR A 319 -17.68 21.41 32.16
C THR A 319 -17.48 22.43 33.29
N ALA A 320 -16.39 23.19 33.28
CA ALA A 320 -16.14 24.26 34.24
C ALA A 320 -17.17 25.40 34.15
N ALA A 321 -17.68 25.67 32.94
CA ALA A 321 -18.76 26.64 32.69
C ALA A 321 -20.17 26.07 32.93
N THR A 322 -20.28 24.89 33.56
CA THR A 322 -21.53 24.20 33.91
C THR A 322 -22.48 23.93 32.72
N VAL A 323 -21.94 23.88 31.49
CA VAL A 323 -22.69 23.51 30.27
C VAL A 323 -22.82 22.00 30.15
N LEU A 324 -21.77 21.29 30.59
CA LEU A 324 -21.74 19.83 30.64
C LEU A 324 -21.81 19.42 32.11
N THR A 325 -22.90 18.76 32.48
CA THR A 325 -23.14 18.30 33.85
C THR A 325 -23.35 16.79 33.87
N CYS A 326 -23.35 16.22 35.08
CA CYS A 326 -23.69 14.81 35.31
C CYS A 326 -25.20 14.54 35.38
N ASP A 327 -26.03 15.57 35.16
CA ASP A 327 -27.48 15.42 35.13
C ASP A 327 -27.90 14.59 33.90
N GLN A 328 -28.68 13.55 34.14
CA GLN A 328 -29.19 12.67 33.09
C GLN A 328 -30.15 13.39 32.14
N GLU A 329 -30.71 14.54 32.51
CA GLU A 329 -31.55 15.37 31.64
C GLU A 329 -30.78 16.44 30.85
N CYS A 330 -29.46 16.56 31.03
CA CYS A 330 -28.65 17.54 30.31
C CYS A 330 -28.58 17.19 28.80
N SER A 331 -29.30 17.97 27.99
CA SER A 331 -29.37 17.81 26.52
C SER A 331 -28.01 17.97 25.83
N GLU A 332 -27.13 18.80 26.39
CA GLU A 332 -25.81 19.14 25.89
C GLU A 332 -24.83 17.98 26.09
N THR A 333 -24.81 17.36 27.27
CA THR A 333 -24.04 16.14 27.55
C THR A 333 -24.47 15.01 26.61
N LYS A 334 -25.79 14.80 26.42
CA LYS A 334 -26.31 13.81 25.45
C LYS A 334 -25.84 14.10 24.03
N THR A 335 -25.84 15.37 23.61
CA THR A 335 -25.38 15.78 22.28
C THR A 335 -23.89 15.46 22.07
N VAL A 336 -23.04 15.78 23.04
CA VAL A 336 -21.60 15.46 22.99
C VAL A 336 -21.37 13.95 22.92
N VAL A 337 -22.05 13.17 23.76
CA VAL A 337 -21.95 11.71 23.79
C VAL A 337 -22.38 11.10 22.45
N ASN A 338 -23.49 11.56 21.86
CA ASN A 338 -23.97 11.09 20.56
C ASN A 338 -23.00 11.43 19.43
N LYS A 339 -22.39 12.62 19.44
CA LYS A 339 -21.37 13.01 18.47
C LYS A 339 -20.13 12.10 18.55
N PHE A 340 -19.67 11.72 19.74
CA PHE A 340 -18.52 10.80 19.92
C PHE A 340 -18.84 9.34 19.59
N LYS A 341 -20.09 8.91 19.72
CA LYS A 341 -20.52 7.55 19.32
C LYS A 341 -20.76 7.40 17.81
N ASN A 342 -20.80 8.50 17.05
CA ASN A 342 -21.10 8.48 15.63
C ASN A 342 -19.82 8.29 14.79
N GLU A 343 -19.64 7.09 14.26
CA GLU A 343 -18.47 6.72 13.45
C GLU A 343 -18.30 7.60 12.19
N SER A 344 -19.39 7.91 11.49
CA SER A 344 -19.36 8.75 10.28
C SER A 344 -18.83 10.16 10.58
N LEU A 345 -19.23 10.73 11.72
CA LEU A 345 -18.73 12.03 12.17
C LEU A 345 -17.26 11.99 12.59
N LEU A 346 -16.81 10.94 13.29
CA LEU A 346 -15.41 10.75 13.66
C LEU A 346 -14.50 10.68 12.41
N LYS A 347 -14.91 9.89 11.41
CA LYS A 347 -14.19 9.76 10.13
C LYS A 347 -14.15 11.08 9.35
N LYS A 348 -15.29 11.77 9.23
CA LYS A 348 -15.37 13.08 8.55
C LYS A 348 -14.51 14.14 9.24
N ALA A 349 -14.46 14.11 10.57
CA ALA A 349 -13.62 15.00 11.38
C ALA A 349 -12.13 14.64 11.35
N ARG A 350 -11.76 13.47 10.84
CA ARG A 350 -10.38 12.94 10.81
C ARG A 350 -9.72 12.99 12.18
N LEU A 351 -10.44 12.55 13.21
CA LEU A 351 -9.88 12.48 14.55
C LEU A 351 -8.89 11.31 14.64
N HIS A 352 -7.63 11.62 14.89
CA HIS A 352 -6.58 10.62 15.08
C HIS A 352 -6.76 9.91 16.44
N PRO A 353 -6.57 8.58 16.54
CA PRO A 353 -6.70 7.84 17.80
C PRO A 353 -5.89 8.42 18.95
N PHE A 354 -4.62 8.76 18.69
CA PHE A 354 -3.77 9.45 19.67
C PHE A 354 -4.36 10.75 20.21
N ASN A 355 -5.02 11.56 19.37
CA ASN A 355 -5.61 12.83 19.81
C ASN A 355 -6.83 12.61 20.72
N ILE A 356 -7.61 11.56 20.46
CA ILE A 356 -8.73 11.16 21.33
C ILE A 356 -8.20 10.64 22.67
N LEU A 357 -7.13 9.84 22.63
CA LEU A 357 -6.47 9.32 23.83
C LEU A 357 -5.93 10.46 24.72
N VAL A 358 -5.21 11.43 24.12
CA VAL A 358 -4.74 12.63 24.84
C VAL A 358 -5.92 13.40 25.45
N ALA A 359 -7.01 13.57 24.71
CA ALA A 359 -8.18 14.28 25.21
C ALA A 359 -8.88 13.53 26.36
N LEU A 360 -8.99 12.20 26.28
CA LEU A 360 -9.54 11.35 27.33
C LEU A 360 -8.73 11.49 28.62
N MET A 361 -7.40 11.32 28.53
CA MET A 361 -6.52 11.42 29.69
C MET A 361 -6.52 12.83 30.29
N GLN A 362 -6.52 13.87 29.44
CA GLN A 362 -6.58 15.26 29.88
C GLN A 362 -7.92 15.58 30.56
N TYR A 363 -9.04 15.19 29.96
CA TYR A 363 -10.37 15.48 30.50
C TYR A 363 -10.57 14.77 31.83
N LYS A 364 -10.10 13.51 31.95
CA LYS A 364 -10.16 12.73 33.18
C LYS A 364 -9.30 13.31 34.31
N ALA A 365 -8.19 13.97 33.99
CA ALA A 365 -7.33 14.60 35.01
C ALA A 365 -8.02 15.73 35.80
N GLY A 366 -9.14 16.28 35.31
CA GLY A 366 -9.95 17.28 36.02
C GLY A 366 -9.29 18.66 36.18
N LYS A 367 -8.16 18.90 35.53
CA LYS A 367 -7.42 20.17 35.59
C LYS A 367 -6.69 20.46 34.28
N GLY A 368 -6.52 21.75 33.95
CA GLY A 368 -5.77 22.18 32.78
C GLY A 368 -4.25 21.98 32.93
N LEU A 369 -3.54 21.80 31.81
CA LEU A 369 -2.06 21.76 31.79
C LEU A 369 -1.41 23.11 32.06
N LYS A 370 -2.11 24.20 31.71
CA LYS A 370 -1.67 25.59 31.86
C LYS A 370 -2.81 26.38 32.51
N GLY A 371 -2.52 27.09 33.62
CA GLY A 371 -3.49 27.92 34.35
C GLY A 371 -4.19 27.20 35.52
N SER A 372 -5.21 27.85 36.10
CA SER A 372 -5.93 27.40 37.31
C SER A 372 -7.26 26.69 37.03
N LEU A 373 -7.60 26.43 35.75
CA LEU A 373 -8.87 25.83 35.37
C LEU A 373 -8.97 24.38 35.91
N CYS A 374 -10.03 24.13 36.68
CA CYS A 374 -10.37 22.81 37.22
C CYS A 374 -11.83 22.48 36.89
N TRP A 375 -12.14 21.19 36.74
CA TRP A 375 -13.48 20.68 36.49
C TRP A 375 -13.64 19.27 37.06
N LEU A 376 -14.89 18.87 37.31
CA LEU A 376 -15.21 17.50 37.69
C LEU A 376 -15.55 16.69 36.42
N PRO A 377 -14.78 15.67 36.03
CA PRO A 377 -15.02 14.93 34.79
C PRO A 377 -16.38 14.23 34.79
N VAL A 378 -17.17 14.40 33.72
CA VAL A 378 -18.46 13.74 33.56
C VAL A 378 -18.28 12.28 33.09
N PRO A 379 -18.77 11.26 33.82
CA PRO A 379 -18.54 9.86 33.50
C PRO A 379 -19.02 9.45 32.09
N GLU A 380 -20.17 9.94 31.64
CA GLU A 380 -20.69 9.60 30.31
C GLU A 380 -19.78 10.09 29.18
N ILE A 381 -19.19 11.27 29.32
CA ILE A 381 -18.25 11.83 28.35
C ILE A 381 -16.98 10.98 28.32
N THR A 382 -16.43 10.61 29.48
CA THR A 382 -15.24 9.74 29.54
C THR A 382 -15.48 8.39 28.85
N LYS A 383 -16.65 7.75 29.08
CA LYS A 383 -17.05 6.52 28.40
C LYS A 383 -17.19 6.71 26.89
N SER A 384 -17.75 7.84 26.44
CA SER A 384 -17.92 8.14 25.02
C SER A 384 -16.59 8.37 24.30
N LEU A 385 -15.61 9.00 24.95
CA LEU A 385 -14.25 9.19 24.43
C LEU A 385 -13.48 7.87 24.35
N ASP A 386 -13.63 6.99 25.34
CA ASP A 386 -13.08 5.63 25.29
C ASP A 386 -13.65 4.85 24.10
N ALA A 387 -14.98 4.89 23.88
CA ALA A 387 -15.59 4.29 22.71
C ALA A 387 -15.09 4.91 21.38
N ALA A 388 -14.98 6.24 21.32
CA ALA A 388 -14.50 6.95 20.14
C ALA A 388 -13.04 6.64 19.80
N PHE A 389 -12.20 6.34 20.79
CA PHE A 389 -10.81 5.91 20.57
C PHE A 389 -10.76 4.63 19.73
N TYR A 390 -11.56 3.62 20.06
CA TYR A 390 -11.59 2.38 19.28
C TYR A 390 -12.21 2.58 17.89
N LEU A 391 -13.28 3.37 17.78
CA LEU A 391 -13.91 3.72 16.50
C LEU A 391 -13.02 4.57 15.58
N SER A 392 -11.95 5.18 16.12
CA SER A 392 -11.03 6.02 15.34
C SER A 392 -9.92 5.25 14.65
N PHE A 393 -9.68 3.98 15.04
CA PHE A 393 -8.87 3.09 14.22
C PHE A 393 -9.67 2.65 13.00
N GLN A 394 -8.98 2.29 11.92
CA GLN A 394 -9.66 1.60 10.82
C GLN A 394 -10.28 0.32 11.39
N ASN A 395 -11.57 0.07 11.14
CA ASN A 395 -12.18 -1.21 11.50
C ASN A 395 -11.42 -2.32 10.77
N VAL A 396 -10.95 -3.31 11.52
CA VAL A 396 -10.21 -4.44 11.01
C VAL A 396 -10.88 -5.71 11.50
N GLU A 397 -11.28 -6.57 10.57
CA GLU A 397 -11.82 -7.90 10.87
C GLU A 397 -10.75 -8.77 11.55
N PRO A 398 -11.10 -9.59 12.55
CA PRO A 398 -10.15 -10.51 13.19
C PRO A 398 -9.49 -11.44 12.17
N THR A 399 -8.18 -11.63 12.30
CA THR A 399 -7.44 -12.69 11.60
C THR A 399 -7.77 -14.08 12.18
N ASN A 400 -8.28 -14.14 13.41
CA ASN A 400 -8.56 -15.37 14.16
C ASN A 400 -7.32 -16.25 14.37
N LYS A 401 -6.13 -15.65 14.29
CA LYS A 401 -4.85 -16.32 14.58
C LYS A 401 -4.55 -16.26 16.08
N ARG A 402 -3.58 -17.07 16.52
CA ARG A 402 -3.14 -17.12 17.93
C ARG A 402 -2.01 -16.11 18.12
N TYR A 403 -2.31 -15.02 18.81
CA TYR A 403 -1.34 -13.97 19.09
C TYR A 403 -0.64 -14.18 20.42
N LEU A 404 0.67 -13.91 20.45
CA LEU A 404 1.42 -13.67 21.67
C LEU A 404 2.02 -12.27 21.61
N VAL A 405 1.61 -11.42 22.54
CA VAL A 405 2.07 -10.04 22.61
C VAL A 405 3.13 -9.91 23.70
N GLY A 406 4.29 -9.40 23.32
CA GLY A 406 5.30 -8.87 24.25
C GLY A 406 5.12 -7.37 24.38
N LEU A 407 4.67 -6.90 25.54
CA LEU A 407 4.62 -5.49 25.90
C LEU A 407 5.88 -5.11 26.67
N ASP A 408 6.73 -4.28 26.07
CA ASP A 408 7.90 -3.73 26.74
C ASP A 408 7.46 -2.74 27.82
N VAL A 409 7.85 -3.03 29.07
CA VAL A 409 7.63 -2.18 30.24
C VAL A 409 8.96 -1.82 30.90
N SER A 410 10.05 -1.82 30.15
CA SER A 410 11.37 -1.38 30.60
C SER A 410 11.40 0.12 30.92
N GLY A 411 12.47 0.55 31.59
CA GLY A 411 12.61 1.96 32.02
C GLY A 411 12.56 2.95 30.85
N SER A 412 13.03 2.56 29.66
CA SER A 412 13.04 3.43 28.48
C SER A 412 11.64 3.70 27.93
N MET A 413 10.68 2.81 28.18
CA MET A 413 9.27 2.99 27.82
C MET A 413 8.53 4.02 28.69
N CYS A 414 9.17 4.57 29.73
CA CYS A 414 8.64 5.69 30.51
C CYS A 414 8.73 7.05 29.80
N ALA A 415 9.47 7.13 28.69
CA ALA A 415 9.62 8.37 27.92
C ALA A 415 8.26 8.87 27.40
N ALA A 416 8.02 10.18 27.48
CA ALA A 416 6.79 10.81 27.04
C ALA A 416 6.75 10.96 25.50
N ILE A 417 5.59 10.68 24.89
CA ILE A 417 5.39 10.86 23.45
C ILE A 417 4.97 12.31 23.15
N GLN A 418 5.64 12.96 22.20
CA GLN A 418 5.25 14.26 21.62
C GLN A 418 5.03 15.42 22.61
N ASN A 419 5.78 15.45 23.73
CA ASN A 419 5.57 16.38 24.86
C ASN A 419 4.15 16.32 25.46
N THR A 420 3.54 15.14 25.46
CA THR A 420 2.28 14.87 26.16
C THR A 420 2.56 14.27 27.54
N ASN A 421 1.53 14.13 28.37
CA ASN A 421 1.63 13.42 29.65
C ASN A 421 1.52 11.88 29.50
N ILE A 422 1.63 11.35 28.27
CA ILE A 422 1.47 9.93 27.97
C ILE A 422 2.84 9.31 27.73
N SER A 423 3.16 8.24 28.46
CA SER A 423 4.41 7.47 28.25
C SER A 423 4.32 6.48 27.08
N CYS A 424 5.47 6.03 26.58
CA CYS A 424 5.53 4.99 25.54
C CYS A 424 4.87 3.66 25.99
N ALA A 425 4.93 3.34 27.29
CA ALA A 425 4.24 2.19 27.86
C ALA A 425 2.71 2.36 27.87
N GLU A 426 2.21 3.53 28.25
CA GLU A 426 0.76 3.84 28.23
C GLU A 426 0.22 3.84 26.80
N ALA A 427 1.01 4.36 25.88
CA ALA A 427 0.77 4.34 24.46
C ALA A 427 0.70 2.92 23.88
N ALA A 428 1.68 2.08 24.21
CA ALA A 428 1.72 0.68 23.78
C ALA A 428 0.55 -0.12 24.37
N ALA A 429 0.16 0.15 25.63
CA ALA A 429 -1.04 -0.41 26.24
C ALA A 429 -2.32 -0.01 25.48
N ALA A 430 -2.43 1.23 25.03
CA ALA A 430 -3.56 1.69 24.23
C ALA A 430 -3.63 0.99 22.86
N MET A 431 -2.49 0.80 22.19
CA MET A 431 -2.40 0.05 20.94
C MET A 431 -2.69 -1.44 21.13
N LEU A 432 -2.22 -2.04 22.22
CA LEU A 432 -2.53 -3.42 22.61
C LEU A 432 -4.04 -3.63 22.77
N MET A 433 -4.75 -2.66 23.35
CA MET A 433 -6.20 -2.75 23.51
C MET A 433 -6.95 -2.85 22.19
N VAL A 434 -6.44 -2.25 21.11
CA VAL A 434 -6.99 -2.42 19.77
C VAL A 434 -6.89 -3.89 19.35
N LEU A 435 -5.70 -4.49 19.50
CA LEU A 435 -5.48 -5.88 19.16
C LEU A 435 -6.33 -6.84 20.03
N LEU A 436 -6.48 -6.57 21.32
CA LEU A 436 -7.32 -7.36 22.22
C LEU A 436 -8.81 -7.31 21.87
N LYS A 437 -9.29 -6.16 21.37
CA LYS A 437 -10.68 -6.00 20.95
C LYS A 437 -10.95 -6.58 19.58
N THR A 438 -9.94 -6.64 18.72
CA THR A 438 -10.04 -7.25 17.39
C THR A 438 -9.89 -8.77 17.45
N GLU A 439 -8.84 -9.28 18.09
CA GLU A 439 -8.47 -10.70 18.00
C GLU A 439 -9.02 -11.53 19.17
N PRO A 440 -9.68 -12.68 18.89
CA PRO A 440 -10.30 -13.50 19.93
C PRO A 440 -9.28 -14.28 20.79
N SER A 441 -8.06 -14.49 20.29
CA SER A 441 -7.02 -15.29 20.97
C SER A 441 -5.71 -14.51 21.06
N CYS A 442 -5.46 -13.92 22.23
CA CYS A 442 -4.30 -13.08 22.47
C CYS A 442 -3.74 -13.34 23.87
N LEU A 443 -2.51 -13.86 23.94
CA LEU A 443 -1.76 -14.01 25.18
C LEU A 443 -0.84 -12.80 25.37
N VAL A 444 -1.12 -11.98 26.38
CA VAL A 444 -0.34 -10.78 26.67
C VAL A 444 0.68 -11.03 27.77
N MET A 445 1.93 -10.75 27.46
CA MET A 445 3.05 -10.85 28.37
C MET A 445 3.74 -9.49 28.46
N ALA A 446 4.08 -9.05 29.66
CA ALA A 446 4.98 -7.91 29.87
C ALA A 446 6.41 -8.40 30.05
N PHE A 447 7.36 -7.62 29.53
CA PHE A 447 8.78 -7.91 29.68
C PHE A 447 9.61 -6.70 30.11
N ALA A 448 10.51 -6.98 31.04
CA ALA A 448 11.59 -6.14 31.57
C ALA A 448 12.60 -7.11 32.21
N LYS A 449 12.94 -6.98 33.51
CA LYS A 449 13.78 -7.98 34.22
C LYS A 449 13.14 -9.39 34.30
N THR A 450 11.81 -9.48 34.25
CA THR A 450 11.07 -10.75 34.31
C THR A 450 10.00 -10.78 33.22
N PHE A 451 9.78 -11.96 32.63
CA PHE A 451 8.68 -12.18 31.69
C PHE A 451 7.44 -12.66 32.46
N LYS A 452 6.41 -11.81 32.54
CA LYS A 452 5.20 -12.10 33.32
C LYS A 452 3.94 -11.94 32.47
N LYS A 453 2.98 -12.83 32.69
CA LYS A 453 1.65 -12.71 32.10
C LYS A 453 0.97 -11.46 32.64
N LEU A 454 0.43 -10.65 31.73
CA LEU A 454 -0.48 -9.57 32.05
C LEU A 454 -1.90 -10.12 31.91
N ASP A 455 -2.64 -10.26 33.02
CA ASP A 455 -4.02 -10.71 32.98
C ASP A 455 -4.95 -9.59 32.49
N VAL A 456 -4.82 -9.24 31.21
CA VAL A 456 -5.63 -8.23 30.51
C VAL A 456 -6.56 -8.89 29.50
N THR A 457 -7.76 -8.33 29.35
CA THR A 457 -8.78 -8.86 28.44
C THR A 457 -9.43 -7.73 27.64
N ALA A 458 -10.14 -8.08 26.57
CA ALA A 458 -10.93 -7.12 25.77
C ALA A 458 -11.98 -6.35 26.58
N LYS A 459 -12.39 -6.87 27.75
CA LYS A 459 -13.36 -6.25 28.67
C LYS A 459 -12.75 -5.23 29.62
N ASP A 460 -11.43 -5.24 29.79
CA ASP A 460 -10.77 -4.27 30.66
C ASP A 460 -10.87 -2.86 30.05
N SER A 461 -11.00 -1.84 30.90
CA SER A 461 -10.83 -0.45 30.44
C SER A 461 -9.36 -0.17 30.20
N LEU A 462 -9.07 0.80 29.34
CA LEU A 462 -7.70 1.25 29.09
C LEU A 462 -6.97 1.61 30.41
N GLU A 463 -7.70 2.17 31.35
CA GLU A 463 -7.20 2.59 32.67
C GLU A 463 -6.69 1.40 33.48
N LYS A 464 -7.48 0.32 33.51
CA LYS A 464 -7.13 -0.91 34.22
C LYS A 464 -5.93 -1.59 33.57
N VAL A 465 -5.78 -1.49 32.25
CA VAL A 465 -4.59 -1.98 31.54
C VAL A 465 -3.36 -1.13 31.90
N ILE A 466 -3.48 0.20 31.90
CA ILE A 466 -2.40 1.11 32.30
C ILE A 466 -1.99 0.90 33.77
N GLU A 467 -2.94 0.69 34.68
CA GLU A 467 -2.64 0.41 36.08
C GLU A 467 -1.86 -0.90 36.24
N LYS A 468 -2.28 -1.95 35.51
CA LYS A 468 -1.59 -3.25 35.51
C LYS A 468 -0.17 -3.18 34.92
N THR A 469 0.12 -2.22 34.04
CA THR A 469 1.47 -2.03 33.50
C THR A 469 2.36 -1.14 34.37
N LYS A 470 1.78 -0.16 35.10
CA LYS A 470 2.52 0.77 35.99
C LYS A 470 3.17 0.11 37.20
N ASN A 471 2.57 -0.96 37.73
CA ASN A 471 3.06 -1.63 38.94
C ASN A 471 4.16 -2.68 38.68
N LEU A 472 4.67 -2.78 37.45
CA LEU A 472 5.70 -3.73 37.07
C LEU A 472 7.10 -3.10 37.21
N THR A 473 8.02 -3.84 37.85
CA THR A 473 9.38 -3.36 38.11
C THR A 473 10.20 -3.21 36.83
N PHE A 474 10.72 -2.01 36.60
CA PHE A 474 11.55 -1.64 35.46
C PHE A 474 12.93 -2.33 35.52
N GLY A 475 13.38 -2.89 34.39
CA GLY A 475 14.67 -3.57 34.26
C GLY A 475 15.09 -3.67 32.79
N SER A 476 16.14 -4.45 32.51
CA SER A 476 16.75 -4.58 31.18
C SER A 476 15.81 -5.17 30.11
N THR A 477 16.03 -4.79 28.85
CA THR A 477 15.17 -5.12 27.69
C THR A 477 15.69 -6.35 26.94
N ASP A 478 14.84 -7.37 26.84
CA ASP A 478 15.09 -8.59 26.05
C ASP A 478 13.87 -8.94 25.18
N CYS A 479 13.94 -8.53 23.92
CA CYS A 479 12.87 -8.77 22.94
C CYS A 479 12.79 -10.22 22.44
N SER A 480 13.68 -11.13 22.88
CA SER A 480 13.63 -12.56 22.53
C SER A 480 12.69 -13.38 23.43
N LEU A 481 12.30 -12.81 24.58
CA LEU A 481 11.49 -13.47 25.60
C LEU A 481 10.14 -14.02 25.09
N PRO A 482 9.37 -13.31 24.24
CA PRO A 482 8.10 -13.82 23.71
C PRO A 482 8.26 -15.18 23.00
N MET A 483 9.26 -15.31 22.13
CA MET A 483 9.51 -16.51 21.34
C MET A 483 10.11 -17.64 22.20
N THR A 484 11.08 -17.32 23.05
CA THR A 484 11.72 -18.32 23.93
C THR A 484 10.75 -18.86 24.99
N TYR A 485 9.83 -18.03 25.50
CA TYR A 485 8.77 -18.47 26.39
C TYR A 485 7.80 -19.42 25.70
N ALA A 486 7.33 -19.06 24.50
CA ALA A 486 6.47 -19.94 23.72
C ALA A 486 7.14 -21.29 23.44
N LEU A 487 8.45 -21.27 23.14
CA LEU A 487 9.25 -22.48 22.93
C LEU A 487 9.38 -23.35 24.17
N LYS A 488 9.60 -22.73 25.35
CA LYS A 488 9.78 -23.42 26.63
C LYS A 488 8.51 -24.16 27.05
N TYR A 489 7.35 -23.54 26.86
CA TYR A 489 6.06 -24.08 27.28
C TYR A 489 5.28 -24.78 26.16
N GLY A 490 5.85 -24.88 24.94
CA GLY A 490 5.20 -25.51 23.80
C GLY A 490 3.91 -24.81 23.36
N LEU A 491 3.84 -23.48 23.53
CA LEU A 491 2.66 -22.69 23.16
C LEU A 491 2.56 -22.58 21.65
N LYS A 492 1.38 -22.88 21.10
CA LYS A 492 1.14 -22.71 19.67
C LYS A 492 0.69 -21.27 19.39
N VAL A 493 1.62 -20.48 18.87
CA VAL A 493 1.51 -19.08 18.48
C VAL A 493 1.73 -18.96 16.97
N ASP A 494 0.85 -18.21 16.30
CA ASP A 494 0.95 -17.90 14.86
C ASP A 494 1.58 -16.52 14.63
N VAL A 495 1.36 -15.57 15.56
CA VAL A 495 1.84 -14.19 15.42
C VAL A 495 2.42 -13.69 16.74
N PHE A 496 3.67 -13.26 16.71
CA PHE A 496 4.32 -12.52 17.78
C PHE A 496 4.22 -11.02 17.49
N VAL A 497 3.73 -10.24 18.46
CA VAL A 497 3.72 -8.78 18.37
C VAL A 497 4.54 -8.21 19.52
N VAL A 498 5.58 -7.45 19.21
CA VAL A 498 6.47 -6.84 20.20
C VAL A 498 6.30 -5.32 20.14
N TYR A 499 5.73 -4.73 21.19
CA TYR A 499 5.68 -3.28 21.36
C TYR A 499 6.91 -2.83 22.13
N THR A 500 7.79 -2.03 21.52
CA THR A 500 9.08 -1.63 22.10
C THR A 500 9.60 -0.34 21.47
N ASP A 501 10.62 0.27 22.05
CA ASP A 501 11.41 1.35 21.47
C ASP A 501 12.59 0.84 20.60
N ASN A 502 12.68 -0.49 20.41
CA ASN A 502 13.70 -1.25 19.68
C ASN A 502 15.06 -1.35 20.40
N GLU A 503 15.13 -1.04 21.69
CA GLU A 503 16.37 -0.97 22.47
C GLU A 503 16.69 -2.28 23.22
N THR A 504 16.83 -3.39 22.48
CA THR A 504 17.20 -4.69 23.06
C THR A 504 18.71 -4.82 23.26
N TYR A 505 19.19 -5.29 24.42
CA TYR A 505 20.63 -5.50 24.64
C TYR A 505 20.98 -6.66 25.60
N PHE A 506 20.03 -7.09 26.44
CA PHE A 506 20.33 -7.93 27.59
C PHE A 506 20.21 -9.43 27.31
N GLY A 507 19.47 -9.83 26.28
CA GLY A 507 19.17 -11.23 26.03
C GLY A 507 20.39 -12.04 25.59
N LYS A 508 20.47 -13.27 26.09
CA LYS A 508 21.47 -14.28 25.67
C LYS A 508 21.21 -14.84 24.28
N LEU A 509 20.08 -14.49 23.67
CA LEU A 509 19.67 -14.95 22.36
C LEU A 509 19.08 -13.78 21.57
N HIS A 510 19.45 -13.67 20.30
CA HIS A 510 18.89 -12.67 19.41
C HIS A 510 17.41 -12.98 19.09
N PRO A 511 16.49 -11.97 19.03
CA PRO A 511 15.07 -12.20 18.75
C PRO A 511 14.79 -13.02 17.47
N MET A 512 15.55 -12.75 16.40
CA MET A 512 15.44 -13.49 15.14
C MET A 512 15.85 -14.97 15.24
N GLU A 513 16.87 -15.29 16.04
CA GLU A 513 17.24 -16.69 16.29
C GLU A 513 16.16 -17.39 17.11
N ALA A 514 15.62 -16.72 18.13
CA ALA A 514 14.51 -17.24 18.92
C ALA A 514 13.27 -17.55 18.05
N LEU A 515 12.95 -16.69 17.08
CA LEU A 515 11.87 -16.91 16.12
C LEU A 515 12.15 -18.12 15.22
N ARG A 516 13.37 -18.23 14.67
CA ARG A 516 13.76 -19.38 13.82
C ARG A 516 13.71 -20.70 14.58
N MET A 517 14.23 -20.73 15.81
CA MET A 517 14.17 -21.90 16.70
C MET A 517 12.72 -22.29 16.97
N TYR A 518 11.85 -21.30 17.20
CA TYR A 518 10.43 -21.53 17.42
C TYR A 518 9.74 -22.13 16.19
N ARG A 519 9.94 -21.54 15.00
CA ARG A 519 9.39 -22.07 13.73
C ARG A 519 9.81 -23.53 13.51
N LYS A 520 11.11 -23.81 13.65
CA LYS A 520 11.69 -25.14 13.45
C LYS A 520 11.16 -26.19 14.44
N LYS A 521 11.11 -25.86 15.73
CA LYS A 521 10.71 -26.82 16.77
C LYS A 521 9.20 -27.05 16.83
N MET A 522 8.40 -26.02 16.55
CA MET A 522 6.95 -26.09 16.64
C MET A 522 6.27 -26.48 15.32
N GLY A 523 6.98 -26.38 14.18
CA GLY A 523 6.40 -26.61 12.86
C GLY A 523 5.30 -25.59 12.52
N ILE A 524 5.37 -24.40 13.11
CA ILE A 524 4.42 -23.30 12.88
C ILE A 524 5.17 -22.18 12.20
N ASP A 525 4.65 -21.71 11.08
CA ASP A 525 5.18 -20.58 10.34
C ASP A 525 4.81 -19.25 11.01
N ALA A 526 5.39 -19.03 12.19
CA ALA A 526 5.03 -17.90 13.02
C ALA A 526 5.64 -16.60 12.49
N LYS A 527 4.84 -15.54 12.52
CA LYS A 527 5.26 -14.20 12.08
C LYS A 527 5.69 -13.33 13.25
N LEU A 528 6.61 -12.40 13.01
CA LEU A 528 7.04 -11.39 13.99
C LEU A 528 6.68 -9.99 13.51
N ILE A 529 5.97 -9.25 14.35
CA ILE A 529 5.61 -7.86 14.13
C ILE A 529 6.25 -7.02 15.22
N VAL A 530 7.01 -6.01 14.83
CA VAL A 530 7.66 -5.07 15.73
C VAL A 530 6.96 -3.73 15.62
N VAL A 531 6.41 -3.24 16.72
CA VAL A 531 5.76 -1.94 16.80
C VAL A 531 6.69 -0.96 17.49
N GLY A 532 7.41 -0.16 16.69
CA GLY A 532 8.36 0.83 17.17
C GLY A 532 7.66 2.06 17.75
N MET A 533 7.75 2.25 19.06
CA MET A 533 7.07 3.33 19.79
C MET A 533 7.85 4.65 19.79
N THR A 534 9.07 4.66 19.27
CA THR A 534 9.97 5.83 19.19
C THR A 534 10.55 5.99 17.79
N ALA A 535 10.94 7.22 17.42
CA ALA A 535 11.51 7.54 16.11
C ALA A 535 13.01 7.20 16.00
N THR A 536 13.39 5.98 16.42
CA THR A 536 14.75 5.44 16.32
C THR A 536 15.04 4.93 14.90
N ASN A 537 16.32 4.79 14.55
CA ASN A 537 16.79 4.36 13.24
C ASN A 537 17.09 2.85 13.16
N PHE A 538 16.66 2.06 14.13
CA PHE A 538 16.89 0.62 14.17
C PHE A 538 15.60 -0.15 14.47
N THR A 539 15.58 -1.44 14.13
CA THR A 539 14.49 -2.39 14.38
C THR A 539 15.07 -3.76 14.69
N ILE A 540 14.32 -4.60 15.41
CA ILE A 540 14.67 -6.00 15.65
C ILE A 540 14.17 -6.93 14.53
N ALA A 541 13.31 -6.43 13.63
CA ALA A 541 12.81 -7.17 12.48
C ALA A 541 13.87 -7.28 11.38
N ASP A 542 14.13 -8.50 10.88
CA ASP A 542 15.02 -8.74 9.74
C ASP A 542 14.28 -8.42 8.44
N GLY A 543 14.77 -7.44 7.67
CA GLY A 543 14.17 -7.03 6.40
C GLY A 543 14.26 -8.09 5.29
N ASP A 544 15.16 -9.07 5.42
CA ASP A 544 15.24 -10.19 4.47
C ASP A 544 14.29 -11.36 4.84
N ASP A 545 13.61 -11.31 5.99
CA ASP A 545 12.68 -12.37 6.45
C ASP A 545 11.24 -11.97 6.12
N GLY A 546 10.62 -12.63 5.13
CA GLY A 546 9.24 -12.36 4.70
C GLY A 546 8.18 -12.60 5.77
N GLY A 547 8.53 -13.30 6.86
CA GLY A 547 7.69 -13.48 8.04
C GLY A 547 7.97 -12.46 9.16
N CYS A 548 8.71 -11.38 8.87
CA CYS A 548 8.91 -10.22 9.76
C CYS A 548 8.32 -8.91 9.21
N LEU A 549 7.79 -8.07 10.09
CA LEU A 549 7.24 -6.76 9.76
C LEU A 549 7.63 -5.72 10.82
N ASP A 550 8.06 -4.55 10.34
CA ASP A 550 8.25 -3.35 11.17
C ASP A 550 7.09 -2.37 10.97
N VAL A 551 6.49 -1.90 12.07
CA VAL A 551 5.35 -0.98 12.08
C VAL A 551 5.65 0.21 12.99
N VAL A 552 5.26 1.39 12.54
CA VAL A 552 5.38 2.62 13.35
C VAL A 552 4.25 2.68 14.38
N GLY A 553 4.59 2.90 15.65
CA GLY A 553 3.62 3.10 16.72
C GLY A 553 2.67 4.26 16.44
N PHE A 554 1.40 4.11 16.83
CA PHE A 554 0.33 5.09 16.59
C PHE A 554 0.07 5.50 15.14
N ASP A 555 0.63 4.81 14.14
CA ASP A 555 0.10 4.92 12.77
C ASP A 555 -1.37 4.46 12.79
N ALA A 556 -2.29 5.35 12.39
CA ALA A 556 -3.72 5.05 12.36
C ALA A 556 -4.09 3.88 11.42
N SER A 557 -3.19 3.53 10.48
CA SER A 557 -3.30 2.38 9.59
C SER A 557 -2.61 1.11 10.08
N ALA A 558 -1.87 1.16 11.20
CA ALA A 558 -1.11 0.02 11.73
C ALA A 558 -1.94 -1.26 11.91
N PRO A 559 -3.17 -1.24 12.47
CA PRO A 559 -3.97 -2.46 12.60
C PRO A 559 -4.26 -3.13 11.25
N GLN A 560 -4.50 -2.34 10.20
CA GLN A 560 -4.78 -2.86 8.86
C GLN A 560 -3.52 -3.46 8.23
N ILE A 561 -2.36 -2.84 8.42
CA ILE A 561 -1.07 -3.38 7.92
C ILE A 561 -0.76 -4.70 8.63
N ILE A 562 -0.92 -4.76 9.95
CA ILE A 562 -0.74 -5.97 10.76
C ILE A 562 -1.66 -7.09 10.25
N ASN A 563 -2.94 -6.79 10.07
CA ASN A 563 -3.90 -7.76 9.56
C ASN A 563 -3.54 -8.23 8.15
N ASN A 564 -3.13 -7.32 7.27
CA ASN A 564 -2.74 -7.65 5.90
C ASN A 564 -1.58 -8.64 5.87
N PHE A 565 -0.59 -8.39 6.71
CA PHE A 565 0.61 -9.21 6.83
C PHE A 565 0.35 -10.57 7.48
N VAL A 566 -0.54 -10.64 8.47
CA VAL A 566 -0.88 -11.92 9.16
C VAL A 566 -1.73 -12.83 8.27
N ASN A 567 -2.60 -12.24 7.47
CA ASN A 567 -3.49 -12.93 6.56
C ASN A 567 -2.77 -13.24 5.23
N ASP A 568 -1.94 -14.30 5.22
CA ASP A 568 -1.39 -14.94 4.00
C ASP A 568 -2.51 -15.66 3.26
N ASP A 569 -3.22 -14.89 2.45
CA ASP A 569 -4.54 -15.29 2.04
C ASP A 569 -4.53 -16.24 0.84
N GLU A 570 -4.59 -17.54 1.14
CA GLU A 570 -4.99 -18.54 0.15
C GLU A 570 -6.33 -18.13 -0.49
N PRO A 571 -6.50 -18.34 -1.81
CA PRO A 571 -7.76 -18.11 -2.48
C PRO A 571 -8.90 -18.90 -1.81
N LEU A 572 -10.08 -18.29 -1.73
CA LEU A 572 -11.24 -18.96 -1.14
C LEU A 572 -11.63 -20.17 -2.00
N SER A 573 -11.60 -21.35 -1.38
CA SER A 573 -11.87 -22.64 -2.01
C SER A 573 -13.31 -23.13 -1.84
N VAL A 574 -14.06 -22.56 -0.89
CA VAL A 574 -15.48 -22.87 -0.64
C VAL A 574 -16.24 -21.56 -0.62
N LEU A 575 -17.20 -21.40 -1.54
CA LEU A 575 -18.00 -20.18 -1.61
C LEU A 575 -18.99 -20.06 -0.42
N PRO A 576 -19.37 -18.84 -0.01
CA PRO A 576 -20.42 -18.63 0.98
C PRO A 576 -21.75 -19.29 0.58
N LYS A 577 -22.56 -19.69 1.57
CA LYS A 577 -23.83 -20.43 1.36
C LYS A 577 -24.79 -19.77 0.35
N GLN A 578 -24.82 -18.45 0.28
CA GLN A 578 -25.64 -17.71 -0.70
C GLN A 578 -25.28 -17.97 -2.17
N PHE A 579 -24.07 -18.49 -2.44
CA PHE A 579 -23.61 -18.90 -3.76
C PHE A 579 -23.59 -20.42 -3.94
N ALA A 580 -24.27 -21.18 -3.08
CA ALA A 580 -24.40 -22.63 -3.21
C ALA A 580 -24.91 -23.10 -4.59
N PRO A 581 -25.81 -22.37 -5.29
CA PRO A 581 -26.18 -22.73 -6.67
C PRO A 581 -24.99 -22.67 -7.65
N LEU A 582 -24.11 -21.67 -7.52
CA LEU A 582 -22.92 -21.52 -8.36
C LEU A 582 -21.89 -22.63 -8.05
N GLU A 583 -21.68 -22.91 -6.77
CA GLU A 583 -20.82 -24.01 -6.31
C GLU A 583 -21.28 -25.36 -6.87
N SER A 584 -22.58 -25.66 -6.76
CA SER A 584 -23.19 -26.90 -7.28
C SER A 584 -23.05 -27.04 -8.80
N LEU A 585 -23.23 -25.94 -9.53
CA LEU A 585 -23.05 -25.90 -10.98
C LEU A 585 -21.60 -26.20 -11.36
N LEU A 586 -20.64 -25.56 -10.69
CA LEU A 586 -19.21 -25.71 -10.97
C LEU A 586 -18.64 -27.08 -10.54
N GLN A 587 -19.17 -27.71 -9.50
CA GLN A 587 -18.76 -29.07 -9.11
C GLN A 587 -19.21 -30.13 -10.13
N ARG A 588 -20.34 -29.90 -10.82
CA ARG A 588 -20.85 -30.80 -11.87
C ARG A 588 -20.32 -30.46 -13.26
N MET A 589 -19.72 -29.28 -13.44
CA MET A 589 -19.25 -28.76 -14.72
C MET A 589 -18.21 -29.65 -15.43
N PRO A 590 -17.12 -30.12 -14.76
CA PRO A 590 -15.96 -30.63 -15.47
C PRO A 590 -16.27 -31.83 -16.38
N LEU A 591 -15.47 -32.05 -17.43
CA LEU A 591 -15.60 -33.24 -18.30
C LEU A 591 -15.56 -34.53 -17.48
N LYS A 592 -14.68 -34.60 -16.46
CA LYS A 592 -14.57 -35.72 -15.54
C LYS A 592 -14.75 -35.26 -14.09
N LEU A 593 -15.71 -35.85 -13.39
CA LEU A 593 -15.92 -35.60 -11.97
C LEU A 593 -14.86 -36.33 -11.12
N GLU A 594 -14.72 -35.94 -9.85
CA GLU A 594 -13.75 -36.58 -8.93
C GLU A 594 -13.97 -38.10 -8.78
N ASN A 595 -15.22 -38.55 -8.87
CA ASN A 595 -15.59 -39.97 -8.84
C ASN A 595 -15.39 -40.69 -10.19
N GLY A 596 -14.85 -40.01 -11.20
CA GLY A 596 -14.57 -40.54 -12.53
C GLY A 596 -15.75 -40.56 -13.50
N LYS A 597 -16.96 -40.18 -13.08
CA LYS A 597 -18.14 -40.10 -13.96
C LYS A 597 -18.05 -38.88 -14.91
N PRO A 598 -18.74 -38.92 -16.07
CA PRO A 598 -18.87 -37.74 -16.93
C PRO A 598 -19.61 -36.63 -16.18
N GLY A 599 -19.12 -35.40 -16.30
CA GLY A 599 -19.85 -34.21 -15.85
C GLY A 599 -20.62 -33.53 -16.97
N LEU A 600 -21.16 -32.34 -16.69
CA LEU A 600 -22.08 -31.63 -17.58
C LEU A 600 -21.45 -31.26 -18.92
N LEU A 601 -20.18 -30.85 -18.95
CA LEU A 601 -19.48 -30.55 -20.20
C LEU A 601 -19.28 -31.81 -21.06
N ALA A 602 -19.05 -32.98 -20.45
CA ALA A 602 -18.84 -34.21 -21.20
C ALA A 602 -20.12 -34.61 -21.94
N GLU A 603 -21.27 -34.42 -21.28
CA GLU A 603 -22.60 -34.69 -21.81
C GLU A 603 -23.17 -33.58 -22.71
N GLY A 604 -22.52 -32.40 -22.77
CA GLY A 604 -23.04 -31.24 -23.50
C GLY A 604 -24.29 -30.61 -22.89
N LYS A 605 -24.45 -30.72 -21.56
CA LYS A 605 -25.63 -30.26 -20.81
C LYS A 605 -25.36 -29.08 -19.88
N PHE A 606 -24.16 -28.49 -19.92
CA PHE A 606 -23.82 -27.37 -19.04
C PHE A 606 -24.64 -26.12 -19.38
N GLY A 607 -24.80 -25.80 -20.67
CA GLY A 607 -25.64 -24.69 -21.11
C GLY A 607 -27.09 -24.83 -20.65
N ASP A 608 -27.64 -26.04 -20.76
CA ASP A 608 -28.98 -26.38 -20.28
C ASP A 608 -29.13 -26.18 -18.77
N ALA A 609 -28.15 -26.62 -17.98
CA ALA A 609 -28.14 -26.44 -16.53
C ALA A 609 -28.11 -24.95 -16.14
N VAL A 610 -27.30 -24.13 -16.83
CA VAL A 610 -27.27 -22.67 -16.60
C VAL A 610 -28.65 -22.03 -16.84
N LEU A 611 -29.32 -22.40 -17.93
CA LEU A 611 -30.59 -21.79 -18.30
C LEU A 611 -31.77 -22.28 -17.44
N LYS A 612 -31.78 -23.56 -17.05
CA LYS A 612 -32.90 -24.20 -16.33
C LYS A 612 -32.78 -24.10 -14.81
N GLU A 613 -31.57 -24.16 -14.26
CA GLU A 613 -31.34 -24.37 -12.83
C GLU A 613 -30.71 -23.16 -12.12
N PHE A 614 -29.96 -22.31 -12.82
CA PHE A 614 -29.13 -21.28 -12.17
C PHE A 614 -29.87 -19.92 -12.08
N PRO A 615 -30.07 -19.33 -10.88
CA PRO A 615 -30.74 -18.04 -10.74
C PRO A 615 -29.78 -16.86 -11.01
N VAL A 616 -30.35 -15.68 -11.32
CA VAL A 616 -29.59 -14.41 -11.26
C VAL A 616 -29.35 -14.08 -9.78
N ILE A 617 -28.10 -14.11 -9.34
CA ILE A 617 -27.72 -13.80 -7.95
C ILE A 617 -27.43 -12.30 -7.82
N GLU A 618 -28.03 -11.64 -6.83
CA GLU A 618 -27.81 -10.22 -6.55
C GLU A 618 -26.45 -10.01 -5.86
N VAL A 619 -25.46 -9.56 -6.64
CA VAL A 619 -24.10 -9.26 -6.16
C VAL A 619 -23.90 -7.79 -5.74
N ASP A 620 -24.94 -6.96 -5.84
CA ASP A 620 -24.87 -5.53 -5.47
C ASP A 620 -24.72 -5.33 -3.97
N SER A 621 -25.34 -6.21 -3.17
CA SER A 621 -25.19 -6.29 -1.72
C SER A 621 -23.75 -6.54 -1.24
N ILE A 622 -22.85 -6.94 -2.15
CA ILE A 622 -21.40 -7.07 -1.90
C ILE A 622 -20.76 -5.67 -2.04
N THR A 623 -20.87 -4.84 -1.01
CA THR A 623 -20.35 -3.46 -1.03
C THR A 623 -18.90 -3.41 -0.54
N ASP A 624 -17.92 -3.63 -1.41
CA ASP A 624 -16.51 -3.24 -1.15
C ASP A 624 -15.69 -3.14 -2.46
N ASN A 625 -15.32 -1.91 -2.82
CA ASN A 625 -14.58 -1.54 -4.04
C ASN A 625 -13.07 -1.38 -3.82
N SER A 626 -12.58 -1.71 -2.64
CA SER A 626 -11.28 -1.19 -2.24
C SER A 626 -10.09 -1.96 -2.86
N LEU A 627 -10.29 -3.09 -3.56
CA LEU A 627 -9.22 -4.05 -3.88
C LEU A 627 -8.79 -4.17 -5.34
N LEU A 628 -8.97 -3.11 -6.10
CA LEU A 628 -7.90 -2.64 -6.99
C LEU A 628 -7.82 -1.11 -6.85
N THR A 629 -6.98 -0.68 -5.90
CA THR A 629 -6.59 0.71 -5.60
C THR A 629 -7.70 1.68 -5.14
N GLY A 630 -7.68 2.03 -3.84
CA GLY A 630 -8.02 3.38 -3.36
C GLY A 630 -9.28 3.58 -2.50
N LYS A 631 -9.05 3.63 -1.17
CA LYS A 631 -9.86 4.23 -0.08
C LYS A 631 -11.05 3.45 0.53
N SER A 632 -10.76 2.78 1.67
CA SER A 632 -11.58 2.61 2.90
C SER A 632 -12.95 1.90 2.77
N SER A 633 -13.47 1.09 3.70
CA SER A 633 -13.02 0.44 4.95
C SER A 633 -14.05 -0.66 5.23
N ASP A 634 -13.79 -1.89 4.78
CA ASP A 634 -14.17 -3.17 5.43
C ASP A 634 -13.68 -4.34 4.55
N PHE A 635 -12.36 -4.51 4.57
CA PHE A 635 -11.62 -4.67 3.32
C PHE A 635 -11.30 -6.09 2.85
N LYS A 636 -11.27 -7.09 3.74
CA LYS A 636 -10.66 -8.39 3.37
C LYS A 636 -11.65 -9.52 3.17
N LYS A 637 -12.85 -9.46 3.78
CA LYS A 637 -13.87 -10.49 3.56
C LYS A 637 -14.50 -10.37 2.17
N ASN A 638 -14.59 -9.15 1.63
CA ASN A 638 -15.28 -8.88 0.38
C ASN A 638 -14.40 -9.02 -0.87
N LYS A 639 -13.10 -8.67 -0.88
CA LYS A 639 -12.25 -8.97 -2.07
C LYS A 639 -12.06 -10.45 -2.30
N LYS A 640 -11.77 -11.23 -1.26
CA LYS A 640 -11.57 -12.68 -1.47
C LYS A 640 -12.81 -13.32 -2.05
N ASN A 641 -13.99 -12.91 -1.55
CA ASN A 641 -15.27 -13.31 -2.12
C ASN A 641 -15.37 -12.83 -3.57
N LEU A 642 -15.10 -11.55 -3.87
CA LEU A 642 -15.16 -11.01 -5.22
C LEU A 642 -14.19 -11.70 -6.19
N LEU A 643 -12.97 -12.02 -5.79
CA LEU A 643 -12.00 -12.72 -6.63
C LEU A 643 -12.33 -14.20 -6.80
N ALA A 644 -12.79 -14.87 -5.74
CA ALA A 644 -13.29 -16.24 -5.85
C ALA A 644 -14.54 -16.31 -6.73
N LEU A 645 -15.46 -15.36 -6.60
CA LEU A 645 -16.62 -15.23 -7.47
C LEU A 645 -16.21 -14.86 -8.89
N PHE A 646 -15.25 -13.97 -9.09
CA PHE A 646 -14.72 -13.62 -10.41
C PHE A 646 -14.14 -14.86 -11.10
N ARG A 647 -13.27 -15.61 -10.41
CA ARG A 647 -12.80 -16.92 -10.88
C ARG A 647 -13.98 -17.83 -11.22
N ASP A 648 -14.90 -18.04 -10.31
CA ASP A 648 -15.96 -19.03 -10.46
C ASP A 648 -16.96 -18.66 -11.57
N TYR A 649 -17.35 -17.38 -11.68
CA TYR A 649 -18.19 -16.88 -12.77
C TYR A 649 -17.46 -16.88 -14.12
N THR A 650 -16.15 -16.60 -14.17
CA THR A 650 -15.40 -16.67 -15.43
C THR A 650 -15.22 -18.12 -15.91
N PHE A 651 -15.04 -19.09 -15.01
CA PHE A 651 -15.10 -20.52 -15.35
C PHE A 651 -16.47 -20.90 -15.92
N ALA A 652 -17.57 -20.50 -15.26
CA ALA A 652 -18.92 -20.78 -15.76
C ALA A 652 -19.21 -20.07 -17.11
N ALA A 653 -18.82 -18.81 -17.26
CA ALA A 653 -19.02 -18.05 -18.50
C ALA A 653 -18.24 -18.67 -19.66
N SER A 654 -16.98 -19.07 -19.43
CA SER A 654 -16.16 -19.70 -20.45
C SER A 654 -16.71 -21.07 -20.84
N ALA A 655 -17.06 -21.91 -19.87
CA ALA A 655 -17.73 -23.20 -20.10
C ALA A 655 -19.02 -23.04 -20.91
N TYR A 656 -19.87 -22.08 -20.55
CA TYR A 656 -21.11 -21.81 -21.25
C TYR A 656 -20.87 -21.37 -22.70
N LEU A 657 -19.98 -20.40 -22.94
CA LEU A 657 -19.80 -19.86 -24.29
C LEU A 657 -19.12 -20.86 -25.24
N LEU A 658 -18.22 -21.70 -24.72
CA LEU A 658 -17.34 -22.57 -25.51
C LEU A 658 -17.74 -24.06 -25.52
N GLU A 659 -18.76 -24.49 -24.76
CA GLU A 659 -19.26 -25.87 -24.81
C GLU A 659 -19.61 -26.35 -26.23
N PRO A 660 -20.29 -25.58 -27.10
CA PRO A 660 -20.53 -26.01 -28.49
C PRO A 660 -19.23 -26.17 -29.29
N CYS A 661 -18.24 -25.31 -29.06
CA CYS A 661 -16.93 -25.44 -29.68
C CYS A 661 -16.24 -26.73 -29.26
N ASP A 662 -16.28 -27.07 -27.97
CA ASP A 662 -15.69 -28.28 -27.42
C ASP A 662 -16.36 -29.55 -27.99
N LEU A 663 -17.69 -29.59 -28.01
CA LEU A 663 -18.45 -30.68 -28.62
C LEU A 663 -18.06 -30.86 -30.09
N ASN A 664 -17.94 -29.77 -30.84
CA ASN A 664 -17.54 -29.82 -32.24
C ASN A 664 -16.08 -30.28 -32.41
N ILE A 665 -15.18 -29.86 -31.53
CA ILE A 665 -13.78 -30.32 -31.53
C ILE A 665 -13.68 -31.80 -31.25
N ARG A 666 -14.44 -32.32 -30.27
CA ARG A 666 -14.44 -33.75 -29.94
C ARG A 666 -15.04 -34.59 -31.06
N ALA A 667 -16.05 -34.06 -31.75
CA ALA A 667 -16.70 -34.75 -32.86
C ALA A 667 -15.89 -34.71 -34.17
N THR A 668 -15.24 -33.59 -34.48
CA THR A 668 -14.68 -33.32 -35.84
C THR A 668 -13.20 -32.98 -35.87
N GLY A 669 -12.58 -32.71 -34.72
CA GLY A 669 -11.21 -32.19 -34.60
C GLY A 669 -11.06 -30.72 -35.00
N LYS A 670 -12.14 -30.00 -35.32
CA LYS A 670 -12.12 -28.58 -35.71
C LYS A 670 -12.92 -27.72 -34.75
N TYR A 671 -12.49 -26.47 -34.56
CA TYR A 671 -13.26 -25.48 -33.79
C TYR A 671 -14.59 -25.18 -34.50
N GLY A 672 -15.70 -25.26 -33.75
CA GLY A 672 -17.02 -24.78 -34.17
C GLY A 672 -17.29 -23.36 -33.65
N LEU A 673 -18.49 -22.83 -33.92
CA LEU A 673 -18.94 -21.55 -33.35
C LEU A 673 -19.26 -21.69 -31.86
N GLY A 674 -18.98 -20.64 -31.10
CA GLY A 674 -19.41 -20.50 -29.71
C GLY A 674 -20.82 -19.92 -29.61
N ARG A 675 -21.36 -19.84 -28.40
CA ARG A 675 -22.65 -19.17 -28.16
C ARG A 675 -22.46 -17.66 -28.26
N GLU A 676 -23.32 -16.98 -29.02
CA GLU A 676 -23.24 -15.53 -29.24
C GLU A 676 -23.75 -14.69 -28.05
N ILE A 677 -24.47 -15.31 -27.11
CA ILE A 677 -25.11 -14.64 -25.98
C ILE A 677 -24.63 -15.28 -24.68
N LEU A 678 -24.09 -14.48 -23.77
CA LEU A 678 -23.91 -14.87 -22.37
C LEU A 678 -25.20 -14.52 -21.61
N PRO A 679 -25.89 -15.49 -20.99
CA PRO A 679 -27.21 -15.27 -20.41
C PRO A 679 -27.12 -14.42 -19.14
N LYS A 680 -28.21 -13.72 -18.80
CA LYS A 680 -28.25 -12.76 -17.68
C LYS A 680 -27.83 -13.34 -16.33
N GLN A 681 -28.05 -14.65 -16.13
CA GLN A 681 -27.64 -15.44 -14.96
C GLN A 681 -26.12 -15.35 -14.71
N LEU A 682 -25.32 -15.28 -15.77
CA LEU A 682 -23.86 -15.18 -15.72
C LEU A 682 -23.39 -13.76 -16.03
N ALA A 683 -23.97 -13.11 -17.04
CA ALA A 683 -23.55 -11.81 -17.55
C ALA A 683 -23.67 -10.69 -16.52
N ILE A 684 -24.81 -10.55 -15.86
CA ILE A 684 -25.07 -9.48 -14.87
C ILE A 684 -24.09 -9.58 -13.69
N PRO A 685 -24.01 -10.70 -12.95
CA PRO A 685 -23.13 -10.78 -11.79
C PRO A 685 -21.65 -10.69 -12.18
N LEU A 686 -21.21 -11.33 -13.27
CA LEU A 686 -19.82 -11.27 -13.73
C LEU A 686 -19.40 -9.83 -14.06
N SER A 687 -20.22 -9.09 -14.81
CA SER A 687 -19.91 -7.69 -15.17
C SER A 687 -19.80 -6.79 -13.95
N LYS A 688 -20.71 -6.95 -12.98
CA LYS A 688 -20.67 -6.20 -11.72
C LYS A 688 -19.44 -6.54 -10.88
N ILE A 689 -19.09 -7.81 -10.77
CA ILE A 689 -17.89 -8.24 -10.04
C ILE A 689 -16.65 -7.68 -10.72
N ALA A 690 -16.54 -7.84 -12.05
CA ALA A 690 -15.39 -7.37 -12.83
C ALA A 690 -15.18 -5.86 -12.69
N GLU A 691 -16.24 -5.07 -12.78
CA GLU A 691 -16.21 -3.63 -12.54
C GLU A 691 -15.67 -3.29 -11.14
N LYS A 692 -16.20 -3.95 -10.10
CA LYS A 692 -15.79 -3.74 -8.69
C LYS A 692 -14.31 -4.05 -8.45
N ILE A 693 -13.75 -5.01 -9.17
CA ILE A 693 -12.34 -5.38 -9.06
C ILE A 693 -11.48 -4.83 -10.19
N GLY A 694 -11.95 -3.88 -11.00
CA GLY A 694 -11.16 -3.31 -12.11
C GLY A 694 -10.69 -4.33 -13.16
N ALA A 695 -11.39 -5.45 -13.31
CA ALA A 695 -11.12 -6.50 -14.29
C ALA A 695 -12.03 -6.35 -15.52
N LYS A 696 -11.68 -7.09 -16.58
CA LYS A 696 -12.58 -7.31 -17.72
C LYS A 696 -13.46 -8.53 -17.44
N PRO A 697 -14.76 -8.54 -17.81
CA PRO A 697 -15.71 -9.58 -17.42
C PRO A 697 -15.57 -10.87 -18.23
N PHE A 698 -14.36 -11.42 -18.31
CA PHE A 698 -14.06 -12.68 -18.97
C PHE A 698 -12.82 -13.35 -18.36
N MET A 699 -12.65 -14.65 -18.60
CA MET A 699 -11.53 -15.42 -18.07
C MET A 699 -10.17 -14.87 -18.55
N GLU A 700 -9.30 -14.59 -17.59
CA GLU A 700 -7.92 -14.16 -17.80
C GLU A 700 -6.95 -14.97 -16.90
N TYR A 701 -5.66 -14.68 -16.96
CA TYR A 701 -4.64 -15.49 -16.30
C TYR A 701 -4.50 -15.23 -14.78
N ALA A 702 -4.41 -13.96 -14.38
CA ALA A 702 -3.99 -13.54 -13.06
C ALA A 702 -5.08 -13.77 -12.01
N MET A 703 -6.23 -13.08 -12.13
CA MET A 703 -7.32 -13.05 -11.16
C MET A 703 -8.29 -14.24 -11.25
N SER A 704 -8.22 -15.05 -12.30
CA SER A 704 -9.13 -16.17 -12.54
C SER A 704 -8.42 -17.50 -12.79
N TYR A 705 -7.84 -17.74 -13.97
CA TYR A 705 -7.41 -19.10 -14.37
C TYR A 705 -6.26 -19.67 -13.53
N SER A 706 -5.26 -18.85 -13.17
CA SER A 706 -4.03 -19.29 -12.50
C SER A 706 -3.91 -18.80 -11.05
N LEU A 707 -3.61 -17.52 -10.80
CA LEU A 707 -3.06 -17.09 -9.50
C LEU A 707 -4.07 -17.08 -8.34
N TYR A 708 -5.37 -17.17 -8.65
CA TYR A 708 -6.44 -17.31 -7.65
C TYR A 708 -7.17 -18.67 -7.73
N ASN A 709 -6.64 -19.62 -8.50
CA ASN A 709 -7.20 -20.96 -8.68
C ASN A 709 -6.37 -22.05 -8.01
N TRP A 710 -5.93 -21.83 -6.78
CA TRP A 710 -5.15 -22.81 -6.03
C TRP A 710 -5.49 -22.81 -4.54
N LYS A 711 -5.22 -23.93 -3.88
CA LYS A 711 -5.24 -24.09 -2.42
C LYS A 711 -4.05 -24.96 -1.99
N ARG A 712 -3.58 -24.82 -0.75
CA ARG A 712 -2.58 -25.75 -0.20
C ARG A 712 -3.24 -27.03 0.31
N THR A 713 -2.52 -28.14 0.20
CA THR A 713 -2.91 -29.41 0.84
C THR A 713 -2.54 -29.40 2.32
N ALA A 714 -1.32 -28.93 2.62
CA ALA A 714 -0.82 -28.67 3.96
C ALA A 714 -0.63 -27.14 4.14
N PRO A 715 -1.53 -26.48 4.88
CA PRO A 715 -1.39 -25.06 5.22
C PRO A 715 -0.06 -24.79 5.92
N GLY A 716 0.62 -23.69 5.57
CA GLY A 716 1.91 -23.30 6.16
C GLY A 716 3.15 -24.02 5.60
N ALA A 717 2.99 -25.03 4.74
CA ALA A 717 4.10 -25.61 3.98
C ALA A 717 4.41 -24.75 2.72
N PRO A 718 5.64 -24.85 2.17
CA PRO A 718 6.05 -24.06 1.00
C PRO A 718 5.08 -24.20 -0.19
N MET A 719 4.94 -23.14 -0.99
CA MET A 719 4.13 -23.12 -2.21
C MET A 719 4.80 -23.86 -3.38
N ILE A 720 5.16 -25.11 -3.15
CA ILE A 720 5.71 -26.02 -4.16
C ILE A 720 4.61 -26.91 -4.71
N PHE A 721 4.74 -27.31 -5.98
CA PHE A 721 3.73 -28.09 -6.70
C PHE A 721 3.12 -29.29 -5.92
N PRO A 722 3.88 -30.14 -5.20
CA PRO A 722 3.29 -31.25 -4.45
C PRO A 722 2.25 -30.80 -3.41
N ASN A 723 2.40 -29.59 -2.87
CA ASN A 723 1.52 -28.99 -1.88
C ASN A 723 0.36 -28.20 -2.48
N LEU A 724 0.30 -28.01 -3.80
CA LEU A 724 -0.75 -27.21 -4.46
C LEU A 724 -1.86 -28.09 -5.03
N ARG A 725 -3.11 -27.62 -4.99
CA ARG A 725 -4.28 -28.22 -5.64
C ARG A 725 -5.12 -27.14 -6.31
N LEU A 726 -5.80 -27.47 -7.40
CA LEU A 726 -6.74 -26.57 -8.05
C LEU A 726 -8.02 -26.43 -7.23
N ILE A 727 -8.69 -25.29 -7.42
CA ILE A 727 -10.05 -25.06 -6.89
C ILE A 727 -11.08 -25.38 -7.98
N ARG A 728 -10.85 -24.94 -9.22
CA ARG A 728 -11.68 -25.18 -10.41
C ARG A 728 -10.85 -25.74 -11.57
N SER A 729 -11.50 -26.54 -12.39
CA SER A 729 -10.92 -27.22 -13.57
C SER A 729 -12.03 -27.48 -14.60
N PHE A 730 -11.72 -27.47 -15.89
CA PHE A 730 -12.66 -27.85 -16.96
C PHE A 730 -12.63 -29.33 -17.26
N GLN A 731 -11.45 -29.95 -17.25
CA GLN A 731 -11.27 -31.37 -17.54
C GLN A 731 -11.12 -32.20 -16.26
N ASN A 732 -10.51 -31.62 -15.22
CA ASN A 732 -10.12 -32.31 -13.98
C ASN A 732 -9.12 -33.45 -14.24
N SER A 733 -8.10 -33.16 -15.06
CA SER A 733 -7.04 -34.10 -15.40
C SER A 733 -5.72 -33.74 -14.71
N PRO A 734 -4.78 -34.71 -14.58
CA PRO A 734 -3.42 -34.40 -14.17
C PRO A 734 -2.75 -33.37 -15.09
N SER A 735 -3.03 -33.42 -16.40
CA SER A 735 -2.44 -32.51 -17.37
C SER A 735 -2.91 -31.07 -17.20
N GLU A 736 -4.21 -30.83 -17.06
CA GLU A 736 -4.74 -29.48 -16.76
C GLU A 736 -4.23 -28.96 -15.41
N THR A 737 -4.23 -29.83 -14.39
CA THR A 737 -3.68 -29.52 -13.05
C THR A 737 -2.21 -29.12 -13.13
N GLY A 738 -1.42 -29.89 -13.88
CA GLY A 738 -0.02 -29.61 -14.13
C GLY A 738 0.19 -28.29 -14.84
N PHE A 739 -0.59 -28.04 -15.90
CA PHE A 739 -0.50 -26.83 -16.70
C PHE A 739 -0.71 -25.58 -15.84
N ILE A 740 -1.75 -25.56 -15.01
CA ILE A 740 -2.07 -24.39 -14.18
C ILE A 740 -1.11 -24.27 -12.98
N LEU A 741 -0.90 -25.35 -12.22
CA LEU A 741 -0.15 -25.26 -10.96
C LEU A 741 1.37 -25.08 -11.16
N VAL A 742 1.93 -25.42 -12.32
CA VAL A 742 3.31 -25.04 -12.65
C VAL A 742 3.45 -23.51 -12.71
N HIS A 743 2.49 -22.80 -13.29
CA HIS A 743 2.48 -21.33 -13.30
C HIS A 743 2.40 -20.77 -11.87
N VAL A 744 1.52 -21.31 -11.03
CA VAL A 744 1.41 -20.89 -9.61
C VAL A 744 2.73 -21.12 -8.86
N ALA A 745 3.36 -22.28 -9.06
CA ALA A 745 4.65 -22.61 -8.44
C ALA A 745 5.80 -21.72 -8.94
N MET A 746 5.76 -21.25 -10.20
CA MET A 746 6.72 -20.26 -10.72
C MET A 746 6.53 -18.91 -10.01
N VAL A 747 5.28 -18.44 -9.92
CA VAL A 747 4.95 -17.13 -9.33
C VAL A 747 5.24 -17.06 -7.83
N ALA A 748 5.28 -18.20 -7.12
CA ALA A 748 5.72 -18.25 -5.73
C ALA A 748 7.13 -17.64 -5.51
N TYR A 749 7.99 -17.63 -6.53
CA TYR A 749 9.35 -17.05 -6.45
C TYR A 749 9.40 -15.55 -6.81
N SER A 750 8.27 -14.93 -7.19
CA SER A 750 8.23 -13.52 -7.62
C SER A 750 8.68 -12.53 -6.53
N GLY A 751 8.53 -12.88 -5.25
CA GLY A 751 9.06 -12.06 -4.13
C GLY A 751 10.57 -11.81 -4.25
N HIS A 752 11.34 -12.81 -4.67
CA HIS A 752 12.79 -12.68 -4.91
C HIS A 752 13.09 -11.78 -6.13
N VAL A 753 12.26 -11.83 -7.16
CA VAL A 753 12.39 -10.96 -8.35
C VAL A 753 12.16 -9.51 -7.95
N VAL A 754 11.12 -9.24 -7.15
CA VAL A 754 10.79 -7.90 -6.64
C VAL A 754 11.90 -7.35 -5.74
N ASP A 755 12.33 -8.12 -4.73
CA ASP A 755 13.41 -7.74 -3.82
C ASP A 755 14.73 -7.46 -4.57
N SER A 756 15.10 -8.36 -5.49
CA SER A 756 16.31 -8.18 -6.31
C SER A 756 16.21 -6.95 -7.21
N THR A 757 15.03 -6.66 -7.77
CA THR A 757 14.78 -5.48 -8.60
C THR A 757 14.96 -4.20 -7.78
N LEU A 758 14.38 -4.13 -6.58
CA LEU A 758 14.57 -2.99 -5.68
C LEU A 758 16.05 -2.80 -5.33
N LYS A 759 16.74 -3.88 -4.95
CA LYS A 759 18.18 -3.86 -4.65
C LYS A 759 19.01 -3.32 -5.83
N VAL A 760 18.72 -3.75 -7.06
CA VAL A 760 19.41 -3.26 -8.26
C VAL A 760 19.17 -1.77 -8.48
N LEU A 761 17.92 -1.31 -8.37
CA LEU A 761 17.58 0.11 -8.54
C LEU A 761 18.23 1.00 -7.47
N GLU A 762 18.09 0.63 -6.19
CA GLU A 762 18.66 1.38 -5.06
C GLU A 762 20.20 1.41 -5.09
N SER A 763 20.83 0.31 -5.52
CA SER A 763 22.29 0.24 -5.61
C SER A 763 22.84 1.07 -6.78
N ALA A 764 22.13 1.14 -7.91
CA ALA A 764 22.52 2.02 -9.01
C ALA A 764 22.38 3.49 -8.64
N GLU A 765 21.28 3.86 -7.95
CA GLU A 765 21.03 5.21 -7.42
C GLU A 765 22.13 5.68 -6.46
N THR A 766 22.60 4.78 -5.58
CA THR A 766 23.67 5.05 -4.61
C THR A 766 25.08 4.82 -5.16
N ASN A 767 25.22 4.44 -6.44
CA ASN A 767 26.48 4.00 -7.06
C ASN A 767 27.20 2.86 -6.31
N ASP A 768 26.49 2.04 -5.53
CA ASP A 768 27.05 0.87 -4.84
C ASP A 768 27.15 -0.31 -5.81
N ARG A 769 28.31 -0.42 -6.47
CA ARG A 769 28.61 -1.48 -7.43
C ARG A 769 28.48 -2.90 -6.84
N SER A 770 28.93 -3.08 -5.59
CA SER A 770 28.94 -4.40 -4.97
C SER A 770 27.53 -4.89 -4.65
N MET A 771 26.67 -4.00 -4.14
CA MET A 771 25.28 -4.33 -3.88
C MET A 771 24.47 -4.47 -5.17
N PHE A 772 24.81 -3.70 -6.22
CA PHE A 772 24.22 -3.87 -7.54
C PHE A 772 24.49 -5.26 -8.11
N ASP A 773 25.74 -5.74 -8.05
CA ASP A 773 26.13 -7.07 -8.51
C ASP A 773 25.45 -8.17 -7.66
N LYS A 774 25.33 -7.96 -6.35
CA LYS A 774 24.56 -8.86 -5.48
C LYS A 774 23.08 -8.92 -5.86
N GLY A 775 22.48 -7.77 -6.19
CA GLY A 775 21.11 -7.66 -6.66
C GLY A 775 20.91 -8.42 -7.98
N LEU A 776 21.78 -8.22 -8.98
CA LEU A 776 21.73 -8.96 -10.25
C LEU A 776 21.98 -10.47 -10.05
N GLY A 777 22.91 -10.85 -9.18
CA GLY A 777 23.16 -12.25 -8.83
C GLY A 777 21.96 -12.94 -8.16
N SER A 778 21.20 -12.19 -7.35
CA SER A 778 19.97 -12.67 -6.71
C SER A 778 18.82 -12.78 -7.72
N LEU A 779 18.68 -11.79 -8.61
CA LEU A 779 17.72 -11.83 -9.72
C LEU A 779 17.97 -13.03 -10.63
N LEU A 780 19.25 -13.29 -10.95
CA LEU A 780 19.68 -14.41 -11.77
C LEU A 780 19.31 -15.75 -11.13
N GLY A 781 19.54 -15.92 -9.83
CA GLY A 781 19.14 -17.12 -9.11
C GLY A 781 17.63 -17.32 -9.04
N ALA A 782 16.87 -16.24 -8.82
CA ALA A 782 15.40 -16.27 -8.86
C ALA A 782 14.88 -16.72 -10.24
N MET A 783 15.40 -16.13 -11.32
CA MET A 783 14.99 -16.48 -12.68
C MET A 783 15.42 -17.89 -13.09
N LYS A 784 16.61 -18.35 -12.69
CA LYS A 784 17.03 -19.75 -12.87
C LYS A 784 16.06 -20.70 -12.19
N LYS A 785 15.64 -20.41 -10.96
CA LYS A 785 14.69 -21.23 -10.21
C LYS A 785 13.32 -21.25 -10.90
N ILE A 786 12.84 -20.10 -11.36
CA ILE A 786 11.59 -19.99 -12.14
C ILE A 786 11.66 -20.84 -13.42
N ASN A 787 12.76 -20.76 -14.18
CA ASN A 787 12.97 -21.56 -15.39
C ASN A 787 13.05 -23.07 -15.08
N GLN A 788 13.66 -23.47 -13.97
CA GLN A 788 13.67 -24.87 -13.52
C GLN A 788 12.26 -25.37 -13.18
N VAL A 789 11.44 -24.55 -12.52
CA VAL A 789 10.04 -24.90 -12.23
C VAL A 789 9.24 -24.98 -13.52
N MET A 790 9.42 -24.03 -14.44
CA MET A 790 8.78 -24.04 -15.76
C MET A 790 9.10 -25.32 -16.54
N GLU A 791 10.34 -25.83 -16.47
CA GLU A 791 10.74 -27.06 -17.15
C GLU A 791 10.00 -28.31 -16.64
N THR A 792 9.48 -28.28 -15.41
CA THR A 792 8.67 -29.39 -14.89
C THR A 792 7.35 -29.56 -15.63
N MET A 793 6.94 -28.59 -16.48
CA MET A 793 5.75 -28.67 -17.32
C MET A 793 5.70 -29.97 -18.14
N TRP A 794 6.81 -30.39 -18.75
CA TRP A 794 6.86 -31.63 -19.55
C TRP A 794 6.47 -32.88 -18.78
N LYS A 795 6.76 -32.92 -17.47
CA LYS A 795 6.43 -34.05 -16.59
C LYS A 795 5.04 -33.95 -16.00
N ARG A 796 4.44 -32.75 -15.99
CA ARG A 796 3.22 -32.45 -15.24
C ARG A 796 2.01 -32.23 -16.14
N SER A 797 2.21 -31.84 -17.39
CA SER A 797 1.17 -31.69 -18.41
C SER A 797 1.64 -32.30 -19.71
N ALA A 798 0.95 -33.30 -20.24
CA ALA A 798 1.29 -33.85 -21.55
C ALA A 798 0.87 -32.87 -22.67
N PRO A 799 1.73 -32.61 -23.69
CA PRO A 799 1.38 -31.74 -24.81
C PRO A 799 0.14 -32.21 -25.59
N SER A 800 -0.04 -33.53 -25.73
CA SER A 800 -1.17 -34.16 -26.44
C SER A 800 -2.53 -33.84 -25.82
N ASP A 801 -2.56 -33.63 -24.51
CA ASP A 801 -3.78 -33.48 -23.72
C ASP A 801 -4.24 -32.02 -23.69
N TYR A 802 -3.39 -31.08 -24.09
CA TYR A 802 -3.68 -29.65 -24.04
C TYR A 802 -4.96 -29.28 -24.79
N LYS A 803 -5.22 -29.93 -25.93
CA LYS A 803 -6.44 -29.74 -26.73
C LYS A 803 -7.74 -30.01 -25.96
N GLU A 804 -7.68 -30.81 -24.90
CA GLU A 804 -8.85 -31.24 -24.12
C GLU A 804 -9.40 -30.14 -23.20
N PHE A 805 -8.56 -29.16 -22.82
CA PHE A 805 -8.99 -28.02 -22.01
C PHE A 805 -8.72 -26.66 -22.67
N ARG A 806 -7.86 -26.61 -23.70
CA ARG A 806 -7.53 -25.39 -24.46
C ARG A 806 -8.77 -24.65 -24.98
N THR A 807 -9.81 -25.38 -25.38
CA THR A 807 -11.04 -24.77 -25.92
C THR A 807 -11.65 -23.80 -24.93
N PHE A 808 -11.68 -24.15 -23.64
CA PHE A 808 -12.34 -23.38 -22.57
C PHE A 808 -11.53 -22.19 -22.05
N ILE A 809 -10.35 -21.91 -22.60
CA ILE A 809 -9.52 -20.76 -22.22
C ILE A 809 -9.35 -19.76 -23.37
N MET A 810 -10.07 -19.96 -24.48
CA MET A 810 -10.09 -19.05 -25.62
C MET A 810 -10.91 -17.79 -25.32
N GLY A 811 -10.41 -16.64 -25.78
CA GLY A 811 -11.14 -15.37 -25.72
C GLY A 811 -12.28 -15.26 -26.72
N THR A 812 -12.99 -14.14 -26.65
CA THR A 812 -13.96 -13.71 -27.67
C THR A 812 -13.36 -12.70 -28.66
N LYS A 813 -12.19 -12.12 -28.37
CA LYS A 813 -11.47 -11.17 -29.23
C LYS A 813 -10.48 -11.88 -30.16
N ASN A 814 -10.54 -11.58 -31.45
CA ASN A 814 -9.65 -12.12 -32.50
C ASN A 814 -9.68 -13.66 -32.56
N GLN A 815 -10.88 -14.24 -32.46
CA GLN A 815 -11.09 -15.68 -32.40
C GLN A 815 -12.22 -16.08 -33.35
N PRO A 816 -12.05 -17.10 -34.21
CA PRO A 816 -13.01 -17.45 -35.26
C PRO A 816 -14.30 -18.05 -34.72
N MET A 817 -14.32 -18.54 -33.47
CA MET A 817 -15.53 -19.02 -32.83
C MET A 817 -16.47 -17.88 -32.37
N PHE A 818 -15.99 -16.64 -32.34
CA PHE A 818 -16.78 -15.45 -32.00
C PHE A 818 -16.55 -14.33 -33.03
N PRO A 819 -16.90 -14.53 -34.31
CA PRO A 819 -16.63 -13.55 -35.36
C PRO A 819 -17.34 -12.20 -35.11
N ASN A 820 -18.49 -12.24 -34.44
CA ASN A 820 -19.33 -11.10 -34.15
C ASN A 820 -19.27 -10.64 -32.68
N GLY A 821 -18.34 -11.20 -31.88
CA GLY A 821 -18.28 -10.96 -30.43
C GLY A 821 -19.39 -11.67 -29.66
N VAL A 822 -19.59 -11.27 -28.39
CA VAL A 822 -20.60 -11.86 -27.50
C VAL A 822 -21.47 -10.77 -26.85
N ILE A 823 -22.78 -10.95 -26.91
CA ILE A 823 -23.77 -10.09 -26.23
C ILE A 823 -23.91 -10.55 -24.78
N TYR A 824 -23.76 -9.62 -23.84
CA TYR A 824 -23.93 -9.87 -22.41
C TYR A 824 -25.35 -9.47 -22.01
N GLU A 825 -26.25 -10.45 -21.96
CA GLU A 825 -27.68 -10.22 -21.73
C GLU A 825 -27.91 -9.48 -20.41
N GLY A 826 -28.68 -8.39 -20.47
CA GLY A 826 -28.97 -7.53 -19.31
C GLY A 826 -27.84 -6.55 -18.93
N VAL A 827 -26.71 -6.55 -19.65
CA VAL A 827 -25.59 -5.61 -19.42
C VAL A 827 -25.35 -4.71 -20.62
N SER A 828 -25.22 -5.27 -21.83
CA SER A 828 -24.97 -4.52 -23.06
C SER A 828 -25.77 -5.11 -24.22
N LYS A 829 -26.34 -4.24 -25.06
CA LYS A 829 -26.96 -4.63 -26.34
C LYS A 829 -25.92 -4.82 -27.44
N GLU A 830 -24.77 -4.16 -27.32
CA GLU A 830 -23.67 -4.27 -28.27
C GLU A 830 -22.77 -5.47 -27.92
N PRO A 831 -22.28 -6.24 -28.92
CA PRO A 831 -21.33 -7.31 -28.70
C PRO A 831 -20.00 -6.81 -28.13
N THR A 832 -19.41 -7.61 -27.24
CA THR A 832 -18.14 -7.31 -26.57
C THR A 832 -17.05 -8.31 -26.95
N PHE A 833 -15.79 -7.86 -26.88
CA PHE A 833 -14.61 -8.62 -27.31
C PHE A 833 -13.54 -8.62 -26.21
N PHE A 834 -13.34 -9.78 -25.59
CA PHE A 834 -12.35 -9.97 -24.53
C PHE A 834 -11.28 -10.99 -24.94
N ARG A 835 -10.03 -10.74 -24.55
CA ARG A 835 -8.96 -11.71 -24.71
C ARG A 835 -9.16 -12.83 -23.69
N GLY A 836 -8.80 -14.04 -24.09
CA GLY A 836 -8.80 -15.19 -23.21
C GLY A 836 -7.54 -15.23 -22.34
N GLU A 837 -7.32 -16.38 -21.74
CA GLU A 837 -6.16 -16.65 -20.92
C GLU A 837 -4.87 -16.51 -21.74
N SER A 838 -3.87 -15.87 -21.13
CA SER A 838 -2.52 -15.75 -21.69
C SER A 838 -1.53 -15.51 -20.56
N GLY A 839 -0.47 -16.32 -20.49
CA GLY A 839 0.67 -16.08 -19.61
C GLY A 839 1.35 -14.72 -19.83
N ALA A 840 1.09 -14.01 -20.94
CA ALA A 840 1.55 -12.63 -21.15
C ALA A 840 0.94 -11.62 -20.14
N ASN A 841 -0.14 -12.00 -19.47
CA ASN A 841 -0.77 -11.21 -18.40
C ASN A 841 0.01 -11.32 -17.07
N ASP A 842 0.98 -12.23 -16.95
CA ASP A 842 1.87 -12.30 -15.79
C ASP A 842 2.82 -11.08 -15.71
N SER A 843 3.43 -10.86 -14.54
CA SER A 843 4.31 -9.71 -14.25
C SER A 843 5.80 -10.06 -14.08
N ILE A 844 6.20 -11.34 -14.04
CA ILE A 844 7.61 -11.76 -13.85
C ILE A 844 8.48 -11.22 -14.99
N ILE A 845 8.16 -11.60 -16.24
CA ILE A 845 8.95 -11.21 -17.41
C ILE A 845 8.89 -9.71 -17.67
N PRO A 846 7.72 -9.04 -17.62
CA PRO A 846 7.66 -7.59 -17.74
C PRO A 846 8.48 -6.82 -16.69
N THR A 847 8.58 -7.32 -15.44
CA THR A 847 9.43 -6.71 -14.42
C THR A 847 10.89 -6.75 -14.85
N CYS A 848 11.35 -7.91 -15.33
CA CYS A 848 12.72 -8.09 -15.81
C CYS A 848 13.00 -7.31 -17.10
N ASP A 849 12.03 -7.27 -18.03
CA ASP A 849 12.13 -6.49 -19.27
C ASP A 849 12.30 -5.00 -18.97
N ASN A 850 11.52 -4.47 -18.02
CA ASN A 850 11.59 -3.08 -17.62
C ASN A 850 12.91 -2.77 -16.89
N LEU A 851 13.32 -3.61 -15.93
CA LEU A 851 14.58 -3.44 -15.19
C LEU A 851 15.81 -3.48 -16.11
N LEU A 852 15.85 -4.44 -17.04
CA LEU A 852 16.95 -4.60 -17.98
C LEU A 852 16.75 -3.76 -19.25
N GLN A 853 15.81 -2.80 -19.26
CA GLN A 853 15.55 -1.88 -20.37
C GLN A 853 15.37 -2.56 -21.74
N LEU A 854 14.74 -3.73 -21.77
CA LEU A 854 14.33 -4.41 -23.00
C LEU A 854 13.08 -3.77 -23.61
N THR A 855 12.18 -3.23 -22.78
CA THR A 855 10.92 -2.62 -23.24
C THR A 855 11.16 -1.43 -24.17
N ASP A 856 12.13 -0.57 -23.85
CA ASP A 856 12.50 0.61 -24.66
C ASP A 856 13.05 0.24 -26.04
N ARG A 857 13.51 -1.00 -26.21
CA ARG A 857 14.05 -1.51 -27.48
C ARG A 857 12.97 -2.11 -28.37
N MET A 858 11.75 -2.29 -27.87
CA MET A 858 10.68 -2.90 -28.66
C MET A 858 10.11 -1.90 -29.68
N PRO A 859 10.07 -2.25 -30.98
CA PRO A 859 9.57 -1.33 -32.02
C PRO A 859 8.08 -1.04 -31.87
N ASN A 860 7.65 0.15 -32.28
CA ASN A 860 6.21 0.47 -32.38
C ASN A 860 5.62 -0.27 -33.59
N ASN A 861 4.94 -1.39 -33.33
CA ASN A 861 4.33 -2.24 -34.34
C ASN A 861 3.07 -2.95 -33.78
N PRO A 862 2.31 -3.70 -34.59
CA PRO A 862 1.11 -4.38 -34.11
C PRO A 862 1.35 -5.35 -32.94
N MET A 863 2.54 -5.93 -32.81
CA MET A 863 2.87 -6.87 -31.73
C MET A 863 3.07 -6.15 -30.39
N THR A 864 3.69 -4.97 -30.41
CA THR A 864 3.79 -4.13 -29.20
C THR A 864 2.46 -3.49 -28.81
N ALA A 865 1.56 -3.22 -29.77
CA ALA A 865 0.18 -2.85 -29.45
C ALA A 865 -0.58 -3.98 -28.73
N ILE A 866 -0.40 -5.24 -29.16
CA ILE A 866 -0.96 -6.41 -28.46
C ILE A 866 -0.37 -6.55 -27.05
N LEU A 867 0.94 -6.33 -26.89
CA LEU A 867 1.59 -6.34 -25.58
C LEU A 867 0.98 -5.29 -24.64
N LYS A 868 0.74 -4.07 -25.13
CA LYS A 868 0.08 -2.99 -24.39
C LYS A 868 -1.36 -3.35 -24.00
N ASP A 869 -2.12 -4.00 -24.88
CA ASP A 869 -3.48 -4.48 -24.58
C ASP A 869 -3.47 -5.56 -23.48
N PHE A 870 -2.53 -6.51 -23.48
CA PHE A 870 -2.39 -7.49 -22.39
C PHE A 870 -2.13 -6.84 -21.03
N ARG A 871 -1.44 -5.68 -20.98
CA ARG A 871 -1.25 -4.93 -19.72
C ARG A 871 -2.58 -4.53 -19.06
N THR A 872 -3.63 -4.31 -19.85
CA THR A 872 -4.96 -3.92 -19.35
C THR A 872 -5.72 -5.04 -18.63
N TYR A 873 -5.24 -6.29 -18.71
CA TYR A 873 -5.82 -7.44 -18.00
C TYR A 873 -5.10 -7.72 -16.68
N ARG A 874 -4.02 -7.00 -16.35
CA ARG A 874 -3.30 -7.18 -15.10
C ARG A 874 -3.99 -6.46 -13.95
N PRO A 875 -3.84 -6.97 -12.71
CA PRO A 875 -4.15 -6.21 -11.50
C PRO A 875 -3.52 -4.80 -11.51
N SER A 876 -4.20 -3.81 -10.93
CA SER A 876 -3.78 -2.40 -11.00
C SER A 876 -2.49 -2.13 -10.23
N ASP A 877 -2.26 -2.83 -9.12
CA ASP A 877 -1.02 -2.84 -8.34
C ASP A 877 0.16 -3.41 -9.14
N HIS A 878 -0.06 -4.50 -9.87
CA HIS A 878 0.93 -5.05 -10.80
C HIS A 878 1.29 -4.03 -11.89
N ASN A 879 0.30 -3.33 -12.44
CA ASN A 879 0.56 -2.28 -13.43
C ASN A 879 1.34 -1.10 -12.84
N GLN A 880 1.00 -0.65 -11.64
CA GLN A 880 1.74 0.40 -10.92
C GLN A 880 3.19 0.00 -10.67
N TRP A 881 3.43 -1.24 -10.21
CA TRP A 881 4.77 -1.79 -10.03
C TRP A 881 5.57 -1.78 -11.34
N LEU A 882 4.99 -2.30 -12.43
CA LEU A 882 5.67 -2.35 -13.72
C LEU A 882 6.00 -0.95 -14.25
N THR A 883 5.09 0.01 -14.12
CA THR A 883 5.33 1.41 -14.48
C THR A 883 6.41 2.05 -13.62
N PHE A 884 6.45 1.76 -12.31
CA PHE A 884 7.51 2.22 -11.42
C PHE A 884 8.88 1.69 -11.87
N VAL A 885 9.01 0.38 -12.10
CA VAL A 885 10.28 -0.24 -12.54
C VAL A 885 10.72 0.30 -13.90
N GLU A 886 9.80 0.43 -14.86
CA GLU A 886 10.09 0.99 -16.19
C GLU A 886 10.68 2.40 -16.07
N LYS A 887 9.97 3.29 -15.36
CA LYS A 887 10.39 4.67 -15.18
C LYS A 887 11.73 4.76 -14.46
N ARG A 888 11.89 4.05 -13.33
CA ARG A 888 13.11 4.13 -12.50
C ARG A 888 14.32 3.54 -13.20
N ALA A 889 14.17 2.42 -13.90
CA ALA A 889 15.26 1.79 -14.62
C ALA A 889 15.80 2.68 -15.75
N VAL A 890 14.93 3.41 -16.44
CA VAL A 890 15.31 4.39 -17.47
C VAL A 890 15.99 5.61 -16.84
N GLU A 891 15.42 6.17 -15.78
CA GLU A 891 15.99 7.33 -15.08
C GLU A 891 17.41 7.09 -14.55
N LEU A 892 17.68 5.88 -14.04
CA LEU A 892 18.98 5.49 -13.51
C LEU A 892 19.96 4.97 -14.58
N ASP A 893 19.51 4.85 -15.82
CA ASP A 893 20.22 4.20 -16.92
C ASP A 893 20.89 2.88 -16.49
N ILE A 894 20.09 1.95 -15.98
CA ILE A 894 20.56 0.67 -15.41
C ILE A 894 21.45 -0.09 -16.38
N ARG A 895 21.16 -0.02 -17.68
CA ARG A 895 21.99 -0.66 -18.70
C ARG A 895 23.38 -0.03 -18.73
N SER A 896 23.49 1.29 -18.87
CA SER A 896 24.81 1.94 -18.90
C SER A 896 25.55 1.75 -17.58
N PHE A 897 24.85 1.79 -16.45
CA PHE A 897 25.44 1.49 -15.14
C PHE A 897 26.03 0.08 -15.14
N ALA A 898 25.28 -0.95 -15.55
CA ALA A 898 25.75 -2.32 -15.63
C ALA A 898 26.95 -2.48 -16.59
N LEU A 899 26.92 -1.81 -17.74
CA LEU A 899 27.98 -1.86 -18.75
C LEU A 899 29.28 -1.13 -18.35
N GLY A 900 29.25 -0.37 -17.24
CA GLY A 900 30.41 0.34 -16.70
C GLY A 900 31.39 -0.52 -15.89
N SER A 901 31.05 -1.78 -15.58
CA SER A 901 31.94 -2.73 -14.91
C SER A 901 31.89 -4.07 -15.63
N GLN A 902 33.02 -4.78 -15.65
CA GLN A 902 33.11 -6.07 -16.32
C GLN A 902 32.26 -7.15 -15.62
N GLU A 903 32.26 -7.20 -14.28
CA GLU A 903 31.45 -8.11 -13.47
C GLU A 903 29.96 -7.82 -13.61
N SER A 904 29.56 -6.55 -13.46
CA SER A 904 28.17 -6.12 -13.66
C SER A 904 27.67 -6.46 -15.07
N SER A 905 28.50 -6.26 -16.09
CA SER A 905 28.15 -6.57 -17.49
C SER A 905 27.89 -8.06 -17.69
N ALA A 906 28.71 -8.92 -17.07
CA ALA A 906 28.54 -10.37 -17.14
C ALA A 906 27.24 -10.82 -16.47
N LEU A 907 26.93 -10.28 -15.28
CA LEU A 907 25.68 -10.56 -14.58
C LEU A 907 24.46 -10.04 -15.33
N TYR A 908 24.55 -8.86 -15.95
CA TYR A 908 23.49 -8.29 -16.78
C TYR A 908 23.23 -9.16 -18.03
N LEU A 909 24.29 -9.61 -18.71
CA LEU A 909 24.19 -10.54 -19.85
C LEU A 909 23.53 -11.86 -19.42
N ALA A 910 23.92 -12.41 -18.26
CA ALA A 910 23.34 -13.63 -17.73
C ALA A 910 21.87 -13.46 -17.31
N ALA A 911 21.47 -12.29 -16.81
CA ALA A 911 20.08 -11.99 -16.51
C ALA A 911 19.23 -11.91 -17.81
N LEU A 912 19.75 -11.28 -18.88
CA LEU A 912 19.13 -11.31 -20.21
C LEU A 912 19.01 -12.74 -20.74
N ASP A 913 20.03 -13.57 -20.55
CA ASP A 913 20.02 -14.99 -20.94
C ASP A 913 18.90 -15.78 -20.24
N GLN A 914 18.55 -15.44 -18.99
CA GLN A 914 17.41 -16.10 -18.32
C GLN A 914 16.05 -15.64 -18.85
N ILE A 915 15.92 -14.39 -19.33
CA ILE A 915 14.71 -13.95 -20.05
C ILE A 915 14.60 -14.69 -21.38
N ARG A 916 15.72 -14.79 -22.12
CA ARG A 916 15.81 -15.60 -23.35
C ARG A 916 15.41 -17.05 -23.07
N GLU A 917 15.95 -17.65 -22.01
CA GLU A 917 15.66 -19.04 -21.64
C GLU A 917 14.17 -19.25 -21.38
N PHE A 918 13.52 -18.35 -20.64
CA PHE A 918 12.09 -18.40 -20.39
C PHE A 918 11.29 -18.35 -21.70
N ARG A 919 11.63 -17.38 -22.57
CA ARG A 919 10.96 -17.18 -23.87
C ARG A 919 11.19 -18.34 -24.83
N ASP A 920 12.39 -18.93 -24.82
CA ASP A 920 12.71 -20.12 -25.61
C ASP A 920 11.92 -21.34 -25.16
N ARG A 921 11.87 -21.60 -23.85
CA ARG A 921 11.06 -22.68 -23.29
C ARG A 921 9.60 -22.50 -23.65
N HIS A 922 9.08 -21.28 -23.53
CA HIS A 922 7.72 -20.97 -23.95
C HIS A 922 7.50 -21.21 -25.46
N TRP A 923 8.48 -20.87 -26.30
CA TRP A 923 8.41 -21.13 -27.73
C TRP A 923 8.41 -22.63 -28.05
N ARG A 924 9.22 -23.42 -27.35
CA ARG A 924 9.20 -24.89 -27.45
C ARG A 924 7.85 -25.45 -27.02
N PHE A 925 7.28 -25.00 -25.90
CA PHE A 925 5.92 -25.37 -25.51
C PHE A 925 4.89 -25.00 -26.58
N THR A 926 4.98 -23.79 -27.15
CA THR A 926 4.07 -23.35 -28.21
C THR A 926 4.12 -24.27 -29.43
N LYS A 927 5.32 -24.71 -29.84
CA LYS A 927 5.49 -25.67 -30.93
C LYS A 927 4.87 -27.03 -30.60
N GLU A 928 5.17 -27.56 -29.41
CA GLU A 928 4.71 -28.90 -29.01
C GLU A 928 3.21 -28.96 -28.67
N TYR A 929 2.69 -28.02 -27.89
CA TYR A 929 1.31 -28.03 -27.39
C TYR A 929 0.30 -27.52 -28.42
N ILE A 930 0.72 -26.65 -29.36
CA ILE A 930 -0.19 -26.00 -30.31
C ILE A 930 0.14 -26.37 -31.75
N LEU A 931 1.31 -25.99 -32.26
CA LEU A 931 1.60 -26.06 -33.70
C LEU A 931 1.73 -27.48 -34.25
N LYS A 932 2.08 -28.47 -33.40
CA LYS A 932 2.06 -29.89 -33.79
C LYS A 932 0.67 -30.50 -33.85
N HIS A 933 -0.29 -29.95 -33.11
CA HIS A 933 -1.61 -30.54 -32.92
C HIS A 933 -2.75 -29.75 -33.56
N SER A 934 -2.50 -28.52 -34.02
CA SER A 934 -3.52 -27.63 -34.56
C SER A 934 -2.94 -26.67 -35.60
N GLY A 935 -3.67 -26.49 -36.71
CA GLY A 935 -3.40 -25.43 -37.71
C GLY A 935 -3.99 -24.06 -37.35
N HIS A 936 -4.68 -23.94 -36.22
CA HIS A 936 -5.27 -22.67 -35.75
C HIS A 936 -4.20 -21.59 -35.55
N PRO A 937 -4.27 -20.44 -36.25
CA PRO A 937 -3.14 -19.50 -36.35
C PRO A 937 -2.97 -18.57 -35.15
N VAL A 938 -3.95 -18.51 -34.24
CA VAL A 938 -3.95 -17.59 -33.10
C VAL A 938 -3.92 -18.32 -31.75
N ALA A 939 -3.22 -17.72 -30.79
CA ALA A 939 -3.19 -18.18 -29.40
C ALA A 939 -4.53 -17.89 -28.71
N THR A 940 -4.73 -18.44 -27.52
CA THR A 940 -5.95 -18.28 -26.69
C THR A 940 -6.30 -16.81 -26.41
N GLY A 941 -5.29 -15.98 -26.12
CA GLY A 941 -5.40 -14.53 -25.96
C GLY A 941 -5.58 -13.72 -27.25
N GLY A 942 -5.65 -14.37 -28.43
CA GLY A 942 -5.91 -13.72 -29.72
C GLY A 942 -4.68 -13.06 -30.37
N SER A 943 -3.46 -13.49 -30.01
CA SER A 943 -2.20 -13.06 -30.63
C SER A 943 -1.76 -14.02 -31.74
N PRO A 944 -1.13 -13.54 -32.84
CA PRO A 944 -0.57 -14.42 -33.87
C PRO A 944 0.58 -15.27 -33.30
N ILE A 945 0.49 -16.60 -33.44
CA ILE A 945 1.42 -17.53 -32.78
C ILE A 945 2.86 -17.35 -33.29
N ILE A 946 3.06 -17.34 -34.61
CA ILE A 946 4.40 -17.29 -35.21
C ILE A 946 4.99 -15.87 -35.30
N GLY A 947 4.18 -14.83 -35.06
CA GLY A 947 4.62 -13.44 -35.13
C GLY A 947 4.97 -12.83 -33.79
N TRP A 948 4.26 -13.20 -32.72
CA TRP A 948 4.35 -12.48 -31.45
C TRP A 948 5.53 -12.96 -30.57
N LEU A 949 5.55 -14.24 -30.18
CA LEU A 949 6.58 -14.75 -29.25
C LEU A 949 7.99 -14.76 -29.87
N PRO A 950 8.18 -15.16 -31.14
CA PRO A 950 9.49 -15.06 -31.80
C PRO A 950 10.04 -13.64 -31.87
N ASN A 951 9.19 -12.63 -32.07
CA ASN A 951 9.62 -11.22 -32.05
C ASN A 951 10.20 -10.83 -30.68
N GLN A 952 9.52 -11.21 -29.59
CA GLN A 952 10.00 -10.93 -28.24
C GLN A 952 11.31 -11.70 -27.94
N LEU A 953 11.42 -12.96 -28.38
CA LEU A 953 12.65 -13.72 -28.21
C LEU A 953 13.81 -13.11 -29.02
N ALA A 954 13.57 -12.68 -30.26
CA ALA A 954 14.57 -12.00 -31.09
C ALA A 954 15.09 -10.73 -30.40
N ALA A 955 14.22 -9.89 -29.83
CA ALA A 955 14.63 -8.69 -29.11
C ALA A 955 15.58 -8.97 -27.93
N ALA A 956 15.35 -10.07 -27.19
CA ALA A 956 16.25 -10.49 -26.11
C ALA A 956 17.60 -10.97 -26.65
N LEU A 957 17.59 -11.77 -27.72
CA LEU A 957 18.81 -12.26 -28.39
C LEU A 957 19.67 -11.12 -28.95
N ASP A 958 19.03 -10.12 -29.55
CA ASP A 958 19.72 -8.96 -30.12
C ASP A 958 20.33 -8.10 -28.99
N ALA A 959 19.61 -7.89 -27.89
CA ALA A 959 20.16 -7.21 -26.71
C ALA A 959 21.34 -7.97 -26.08
N MET A 960 21.28 -9.30 -25.99
CA MET A 960 22.40 -10.13 -25.53
C MET A 960 23.62 -9.98 -26.44
N LYS A 961 23.43 -9.99 -27.77
CA LYS A 961 24.51 -9.81 -28.74
C LYS A 961 25.20 -8.46 -28.57
N ASP A 962 24.44 -7.39 -28.34
CA ASP A 962 24.98 -6.05 -28.10
C ASP A 962 25.86 -6.01 -26.85
N VAL A 963 25.37 -6.56 -25.73
CA VAL A 963 26.09 -6.60 -24.46
C VAL A 963 27.34 -7.47 -24.57
N HIS A 964 27.22 -8.66 -25.18
CA HIS A 964 28.35 -9.55 -25.42
C HIS A 964 29.44 -8.86 -26.26
N THR A 965 29.05 -8.18 -27.34
CA THR A 965 29.98 -7.43 -28.19
C THR A 965 30.66 -6.29 -27.43
N HIS A 966 29.93 -5.60 -26.55
CA HIS A 966 30.49 -4.56 -25.68
C HIS A 966 31.53 -5.13 -24.72
N ILE A 967 31.26 -6.25 -24.06
CA ILE A 967 32.21 -6.89 -23.13
C ILE A 967 33.51 -7.25 -23.86
N TYR A 968 33.41 -7.91 -25.02
CA TYR A 968 34.57 -8.30 -25.81
C TYR A 968 35.42 -7.11 -26.29
N LYS A 969 34.78 -5.99 -26.65
CA LYS A 969 35.50 -4.76 -27.04
C LYS A 969 36.23 -4.09 -25.88
N ASN A 970 35.72 -4.22 -24.65
CA ASN A 970 36.24 -3.54 -23.47
C ASN A 970 37.06 -4.45 -22.53
N GLY A 971 37.33 -5.69 -22.95
CA GLY A 971 38.12 -6.68 -22.21
C GLY A 971 37.26 -7.66 -21.42
N ILE A 972 37.62 -8.95 -21.51
CA ILE A 972 36.93 -10.03 -20.81
C ILE A 972 37.42 -10.08 -19.35
N PRO A 973 36.54 -10.01 -18.36
CA PRO A 973 36.92 -10.13 -16.94
C PRO A 973 37.51 -11.50 -16.61
N ASN A 974 38.60 -11.47 -15.83
CA ASN A 974 39.12 -12.65 -15.14
C ASN A 974 38.50 -12.72 -13.74
N GLY A 975 37.92 -13.86 -13.36
CA GLY A 975 37.39 -14.07 -12.02
C GLY A 975 36.13 -14.93 -12.00
N SER A 976 35.32 -14.75 -10.94
CA SER A 976 34.02 -15.37 -10.79
C SER A 976 32.96 -14.38 -10.34
N VAL A 977 31.73 -14.62 -10.77
CA VAL A 977 30.53 -13.91 -10.29
C VAL A 977 29.76 -14.80 -9.33
N THR A 978 29.05 -14.16 -8.39
CA THR A 978 28.28 -14.86 -7.36
C THR A 978 26.80 -14.88 -7.74
N ILE A 979 26.18 -16.06 -7.69
CA ILE A 979 24.75 -16.28 -7.91
C ILE A 979 24.15 -16.82 -6.62
N TYR A 980 23.00 -16.28 -6.21
CA TYR A 980 22.32 -16.65 -4.97
C TYR A 980 21.03 -17.39 -5.30
N ASP A 981 20.88 -18.64 -4.84
CA ASP A 981 19.67 -19.41 -5.10
C ASP A 981 18.45 -18.81 -4.38
N ALA A 982 17.30 -18.83 -5.06
CA ALA A 982 16.03 -18.40 -4.48
C ALA A 982 15.36 -19.54 -3.69
N LYS A 983 14.95 -19.24 -2.46
CA LYS A 983 14.35 -20.19 -1.51
C LYS A 983 12.97 -19.73 -1.07
N LEU A 984 12.01 -20.64 -0.99
CA LEU A 984 10.70 -20.32 -0.42
C LEU A 984 10.73 -20.42 1.11
N GLU A 985 9.73 -19.83 1.76
CA GLU A 985 9.54 -19.88 3.20
C GLU A 985 9.59 -21.33 3.73
N GLY A 986 10.41 -21.56 4.76
CA GLY A 986 10.67 -22.89 5.32
C GLY A 986 11.90 -23.63 4.75
N GLU A 987 12.54 -23.13 3.69
CA GLU A 987 13.81 -23.69 3.19
C GLU A 987 15.02 -22.99 3.85
N GLU A 988 15.95 -23.76 4.45
CA GLU A 988 17.18 -23.22 5.05
C GLU A 988 18.16 -22.78 3.94
N PHE A 989 18.76 -21.59 4.10
CA PHE A 989 19.83 -21.10 3.24
C PHE A 989 21.19 -21.61 3.76
N THR A 990 21.97 -22.21 2.88
CA THR A 990 23.26 -22.84 3.19
C THR A 990 24.37 -22.33 2.26
N ALA A 991 25.62 -22.65 2.57
CA ALA A 991 26.75 -22.29 1.71
C ALA A 991 26.65 -22.89 0.29
N LYS A 992 25.87 -23.96 0.08
CA LYS A 992 25.64 -24.58 -1.24
C LYS A 992 24.73 -23.73 -2.14
N ASP A 993 23.97 -22.82 -1.55
CA ASP A 993 23.02 -21.94 -2.25
C ASP A 993 23.70 -20.66 -2.78
N VAL A 994 25.02 -20.55 -2.61
CA VAL A 994 25.87 -19.52 -3.19
C VAL A 994 26.79 -20.17 -4.22
N GLN A 995 26.59 -19.85 -5.49
CA GLN A 995 27.36 -20.42 -6.60
C GLN A 995 28.36 -19.39 -7.12
N GLN A 996 29.64 -19.77 -7.16
CA GLN A 996 30.69 -19.03 -7.87
C GLN A 996 30.79 -19.56 -9.29
N VAL A 997 30.59 -18.70 -10.28
CA VAL A 997 30.65 -19.07 -11.71
C VAL A 997 31.76 -18.29 -12.38
N ASN A 998 32.61 -18.97 -13.15
CA ASN A 998 33.69 -18.33 -13.90
C ASN A 998 33.10 -17.29 -14.89
N THR A 999 33.58 -16.05 -14.81
CA THR A 999 32.98 -14.93 -15.55
C THR A 999 33.14 -15.08 -17.06
N LYS A 1000 34.34 -15.45 -17.52
CA LYS A 1000 34.61 -15.67 -18.95
C LYS A 1000 33.74 -16.79 -19.51
N GLN A 1001 33.70 -17.94 -18.85
CA GLN A 1001 32.86 -19.06 -19.25
C GLN A 1001 31.39 -18.64 -19.37
N LEU A 1002 30.87 -17.90 -18.39
CA LEU A 1002 29.49 -17.41 -18.41
C LEU A 1002 29.21 -16.51 -19.61
N ILE A 1003 30.11 -15.57 -19.91
CA ILE A 1003 29.97 -14.64 -21.05
C ILE A 1003 29.97 -15.41 -22.37
N ASP A 1004 30.95 -16.30 -22.56
CA ASP A 1004 31.12 -17.09 -23.79
C ASP A 1004 29.88 -17.95 -24.06
N GLU A 1005 29.43 -18.66 -23.02
CA GLU A 1005 28.23 -19.49 -23.09
C GLU A 1005 26.95 -18.70 -23.41
N CYS A 1006 26.77 -17.52 -22.81
CA CYS A 1006 25.61 -16.67 -23.11
C CYS A 1006 25.67 -16.12 -24.55
N GLY A 1007 26.86 -15.71 -25.02
CA GLY A 1007 27.08 -15.22 -26.37
C GLY A 1007 26.80 -16.27 -27.45
N ASP A 1008 27.39 -17.46 -27.27
CA ASP A 1008 27.21 -18.59 -28.19
C ASP A 1008 25.74 -19.01 -28.28
N ARG A 1009 25.05 -19.11 -27.14
CA ARG A 1009 23.60 -19.39 -27.11
C ARG A 1009 22.83 -18.34 -27.90
N ALA A 1010 23.12 -17.04 -27.73
CA ALA A 1010 22.41 -15.99 -28.43
C ALA A 1010 22.56 -16.07 -29.95
N VAL A 1011 23.79 -16.25 -30.44
CA VAL A 1011 24.07 -16.31 -31.88
C VAL A 1011 23.44 -17.55 -32.52
N VAL A 1012 23.63 -18.72 -31.92
CA VAL A 1012 23.08 -19.97 -32.44
C VAL A 1012 21.56 -19.92 -32.46
N GLN A 1013 20.95 -19.49 -31.36
CA GLN A 1013 19.49 -19.49 -31.24
C GLN A 1013 18.83 -18.45 -32.15
N ARG A 1014 19.44 -17.29 -32.40
CA ARG A 1014 18.89 -16.29 -33.34
C ARG A 1014 18.78 -16.85 -34.76
N ARG A 1015 19.78 -17.63 -35.21
CA ARG A 1015 19.76 -18.32 -36.51
C ARG A 1015 18.71 -19.41 -36.57
N VAL A 1016 18.63 -20.24 -35.51
CA VAL A 1016 17.63 -21.31 -35.41
C VAL A 1016 16.22 -20.74 -35.43
N LEU A 1017 15.94 -19.72 -34.62
CA LEU A 1017 14.64 -19.08 -34.55
C LEU A 1017 14.19 -18.51 -35.90
N ALA A 1018 15.08 -17.83 -36.63
CA ALA A 1018 14.76 -17.28 -37.95
C ALA A 1018 14.37 -18.38 -38.94
N ARG A 1019 15.14 -19.49 -38.99
CA ARG A 1019 14.82 -20.64 -39.83
C ARG A 1019 13.49 -21.29 -39.43
N GLU A 1020 13.26 -21.51 -38.14
CA GLU A 1020 12.01 -22.11 -37.64
C GLU A 1020 10.78 -21.28 -38.00
N VAL A 1021 10.83 -19.95 -37.83
CA VAL A 1021 9.72 -19.06 -38.19
C VAL A 1021 9.48 -19.06 -39.70
N GLU A 1022 10.53 -19.07 -40.51
CA GLU A 1022 10.41 -19.15 -41.97
C GLU A 1022 9.73 -20.45 -42.42
N GLU A 1023 10.19 -21.59 -41.89
CA GLU A 1023 9.65 -22.91 -42.22
C GLU A 1023 8.18 -23.04 -41.80
N LEU A 1024 7.85 -22.58 -40.58
CA LEU A 1024 6.48 -22.58 -40.07
C LEU A 1024 5.57 -21.62 -40.86
N GLY A 1025 6.07 -20.44 -41.23
CA GLY A 1025 5.36 -19.48 -42.07
C GLY A 1025 4.97 -20.07 -43.42
N LYS A 1026 5.91 -20.76 -44.09
CA LYS A 1026 5.65 -21.50 -45.34
C LYS A 1026 4.60 -22.60 -45.14
N LYS A 1027 4.74 -23.40 -44.07
CA LYS A 1027 3.80 -24.49 -43.75
C LYS A 1027 2.37 -24.01 -43.49
N LEU A 1028 2.22 -22.83 -42.88
CA LEU A 1028 0.93 -22.25 -42.51
C LEU A 1028 0.34 -21.31 -43.58
N GLY A 1029 1.01 -21.14 -44.74
CA GLY A 1029 0.57 -20.23 -45.79
C GLY A 1029 0.66 -18.75 -45.42
N GLN A 1030 1.46 -18.39 -44.40
CA GLN A 1030 1.66 -17.03 -43.93
C GLN A 1030 2.96 -16.47 -44.54
N ASN A 1031 2.88 -15.91 -45.75
CA ASN A 1031 4.05 -15.49 -46.54
C ASN A 1031 4.76 -14.20 -46.08
N ALA A 1032 4.37 -13.61 -44.95
CA ALA A 1032 4.99 -12.39 -44.44
C ALA A 1032 5.77 -12.66 -43.15
N LEU A 1033 7.05 -13.04 -43.28
CA LEU A 1033 8.03 -12.77 -42.22
C LEU A 1033 8.04 -11.26 -41.98
N LEU A 1034 7.82 -10.83 -40.74
CA LEU A 1034 8.02 -9.42 -40.34
C LEU A 1034 9.40 -8.97 -40.86
N PRO A 1035 9.52 -7.81 -41.54
CA PRO A 1035 10.79 -7.29 -42.04
C PRO A 1035 11.89 -7.23 -40.98
N GLU A 1036 11.50 -7.10 -39.71
CA GLU A 1036 12.36 -7.07 -38.52
C GLU A 1036 13.04 -8.41 -38.22
N LEU A 1037 12.42 -9.56 -38.56
CA LEU A 1037 13.03 -10.89 -38.37
C LEU A 1037 14.01 -11.26 -39.50
N LYS A 1038 13.88 -10.62 -40.67
CA LYS A 1038 14.80 -10.76 -41.81
C LYS A 1038 16.07 -9.92 -41.66
N ARG A 1039 16.02 -8.85 -40.85
CA ARG A 1039 17.19 -8.08 -40.43
C ARG A 1039 17.88 -8.78 -39.25
#